data_AF-A0A6A3CB86-F1
#
_entry.id   AF-A0A6A3CB86-F1
#
_cell.length_a   1.000
_cell.length_b   1.000
_cell.length_c   1.000
_cell.angle_alpha   90.00
_cell.angle_beta   90.00
_cell.angle_gamma   90.00
#
_symmetry.space_group_name_H-M   'P 1'
#
loop_
_entity.id
_entity.type
_entity.pdbx_description
1 polymer ?
#
loop_
_entity_poly.entity_id
_entity_poly.type
_entity_poly.pdbx_seq_one_letter_code
_entity_poly.pdbx_strand_id
1 'polypeptide(L)'
;MIVSFWNVRGFNNPLKQKKVLLRACQYNVNILCLLETRVKTEKFNVIFDSFSVNWYVTTNYDSAINGRIWIIWNKNIELSTFQVLDQIISVKGKHNGFPFVISVIYGSNDTITRRHLWQNLLELGRNIGHLPWILGGDFNITLHPNESSDYELLSPSSTPEMKEFQDVTQALDLHDHPYFSPLFTWSNKQSGSYLARKFDRVLINPNWVSTFHSSFVEFLSPGVSDHCMAIVWLFKDNPTNRTKPFKFFNFWTLHPGFLKEVEQSWQVSFQGKKRIDLDHQQLLSLRGEDSIDKELHMQQELNNLEEAELLFLKQKAKIHWIKDRDQCTKFFHSAVNVKNKRETIRMLIDEQGNRLESFDSMATEVVIAYYSNLIGTADPKVKGTDVHFLKDLLNYSLPPEYASNLVKKVTTEEIKESIFGQGNDKAPGPDGFTPLFFKRAWSIVGDNVATAVKYLFHHSTLLHAFNSTTIALIPKIPNPSKVKDFIPISCCSVIYKSITKILVKRLTSLVPRKVSLNQTTFIKGRSIVDNTLLAQELVKGYGRKSISPRCSLKIDLQKAFDTLHWDFISIVLKALKLPQRFINWIEACFSEARFSISFNGNLIGYFRGARGIRQGDPLSPILFVLSMNILSSLFNLVATKGLFNYHPKCKRIGLTHLSFADDLLIFCKGNVDSVVGIIYVLDRFYEMSGLNLNAGKCVFFTAGISNNSIDLIRRATGFHHGCLPVRYLGLPLCRQLLLPQFVVRKIEQLCSRFFWKGADKSATGVRVYWGEGSLWVAWINAYVIKDKDLWNMDGGPSLSWSFNRILKLRTTAFPILLSGASTIREIWLEIHNKENKVPWHSLIWFPHHIPKHSLIAWMAILDRLPTRDRLIRIGINTNGIFVLCNEMIESRNHLFFDCSTASVLRGKILLLNRLNKTFSSWDDMVTWTCNTWKGKSLISTILKLAWCANIYVLWEERNRRIFKGCSRTADELLNNIRDFVGIKLSGKNINRLDYVNSNLCTSWEIRRVSGLNPGFADHERIEHNSPLRSLGQHPNARQMDLDGWSVMQTEENKHLLRVASIQDALVGWPGLPGVPTTPIVKRVVRLDVPVDKYEEKLKDKPGYEHLNEPLHLLVEAEFHENVVNSRLDHAVGILENLLKPMDESLDDYQKQQLRELALLNGTLREESTSVLPFSSTGMKRAKTGR
;
A
#
# COMPACT_ATOMS: atom_id res chain seq x y z
N MET A 1 -1.97 9.19 37.14
CA MET A 1 -1.31 10.50 37.00
C MET A 1 -1.60 11.07 35.61
N ILE A 2 -1.76 12.39 35.51
CA ILE A 2 -2.07 13.16 34.29
C ILE A 2 -1.01 14.26 34.12
N VAL A 3 -0.44 14.36 32.92
CA VAL A 3 0.55 15.39 32.53
C VAL A 3 -0.06 16.27 31.44
N SER A 4 0.26 17.56 31.39
CA SER A 4 -0.18 18.41 30.27
C SER A 4 0.89 19.40 29.81
N PHE A 5 0.96 19.64 28.50
CA PHE A 5 1.85 20.63 27.87
C PHE A 5 1.01 21.70 27.16
N TRP A 6 1.33 22.98 27.35
CA TRP A 6 0.57 24.08 26.73
C TRP A 6 1.43 25.35 26.57
N ASN A 7 1.50 25.91 25.36
CA ASN A 7 1.97 27.30 25.18
C ASN A 7 0.85 28.27 25.61
N VAL A 8 1.18 29.15 26.55
CA VAL A 8 0.24 30.06 27.23
C VAL A 8 0.80 31.49 27.23
N ARG A 9 1.30 31.95 26.08
CA ARG A 9 1.83 33.30 25.87
C ARG A 9 0.98 34.41 26.48
N GLY A 10 1.63 35.31 27.22
CA GLY A 10 0.97 36.45 27.89
C GLY A 10 0.39 36.09 29.26
N PHE A 11 1.10 35.28 30.05
CA PHE A 11 0.62 34.78 31.35
C PHE A 11 0.61 35.83 32.47
N ASN A 12 1.07 37.07 32.20
CA ASN A 12 0.96 38.22 33.12
C ASN A 12 -0.48 38.71 33.36
N ASN A 13 -1.50 38.19 32.65
CA ASN A 13 -2.90 38.61 32.78
C ASN A 13 -3.66 37.72 33.79
N PRO A 14 -4.20 38.27 34.91
CA PRO A 14 -4.91 37.49 35.93
C PRO A 14 -6.13 36.70 35.44
N LEU A 15 -6.86 37.20 34.42
CA LEU A 15 -7.98 36.47 33.83
C LEU A 15 -7.49 35.28 32.99
N LYS A 16 -6.30 35.36 32.38
CA LYS A 16 -5.67 34.22 31.68
C LYS A 16 -5.14 33.21 32.70
N GLN A 17 -4.51 33.64 33.78
CA GLN A 17 -4.10 32.79 34.91
C GLN A 17 -5.29 32.00 35.48
N LYS A 18 -6.38 32.68 35.88
CA LYS A 18 -7.59 32.04 36.42
C LYS A 18 -8.21 31.02 35.44
N LYS A 19 -8.27 31.34 34.13
CA LYS A 19 -8.80 30.41 33.12
C LYS A 19 -7.89 29.19 32.88
N VAL A 20 -6.57 29.34 33.03
CA VAL A 20 -5.61 28.23 32.94
C VAL A 20 -5.71 27.31 34.16
N LEU A 21 -5.78 27.88 35.36
CA LEU A 21 -5.99 27.13 36.61
C LEU A 21 -7.31 26.36 36.60
N LEU A 22 -8.43 27.02 36.24
CA LEU A 22 -9.74 26.36 36.09
C LEU A 22 -9.68 25.19 35.10
N ARG A 23 -8.93 25.32 33.99
CA ARG A 23 -8.75 24.24 33.02
C ARG A 23 -7.90 23.10 33.56
N ALA A 24 -6.80 23.38 34.26
CA ALA A 24 -5.99 22.35 34.90
C ALA A 24 -6.80 21.54 35.94
N CYS A 25 -7.66 22.22 36.70
CA CYS A 25 -8.59 21.59 37.65
C CYS A 25 -9.67 20.75 36.93
N GLN A 26 -10.28 21.26 35.86
CA GLN A 26 -11.32 20.54 35.10
C GLN A 26 -10.88 19.15 34.62
N TYR A 27 -9.60 18.98 34.29
CA TYR A 27 -9.03 17.72 33.81
C TYR A 27 -8.15 17.01 34.87
N ASN A 28 -8.19 17.43 36.14
CA ASN A 28 -7.43 16.86 37.25
C ASN A 28 -5.93 16.67 36.95
N VAL A 29 -5.32 17.65 36.26
CA VAL A 29 -3.89 17.63 35.89
C VAL A 29 -3.03 17.51 37.16
N ASN A 30 -1.96 16.71 37.12
CA ASN A 30 -1.03 16.56 38.25
C ASN A 30 0.37 17.11 37.95
N ILE A 31 0.75 17.20 36.68
CA ILE A 31 1.96 17.84 36.18
C ILE A 31 1.56 18.79 35.04
N LEU A 32 1.70 20.09 35.25
CA LEU A 32 1.32 21.18 34.35
C LEU A 32 2.58 21.86 33.80
N CYS A 33 2.86 21.63 32.52
CA CYS A 33 4.00 22.17 31.79
C CYS A 33 3.54 23.38 30.96
N LEU A 34 3.95 24.59 31.36
CA LEU A 34 3.60 25.85 30.68
C LEU A 34 4.77 26.36 29.84
N LEU A 35 4.48 26.82 28.62
CA LEU A 35 5.46 27.36 27.68
C LEU A 35 5.15 28.82 27.32
N GLU A 36 6.21 29.54 26.97
CA GLU A 36 6.23 30.93 26.52
C GLU A 36 5.47 31.92 27.45
N THR A 37 5.45 31.66 28.76
CA THR A 37 4.69 32.45 29.76
C THR A 37 4.94 33.97 29.64
N ARG A 38 6.18 34.35 29.31
CA ARG A 38 6.70 35.73 29.23
C ARG A 38 6.51 36.51 30.55
N VAL A 39 6.56 35.82 31.68
CA VAL A 39 6.54 36.42 33.01
C VAL A 39 7.95 36.88 33.36
N LYS A 40 8.11 38.14 33.78
CA LYS A 40 9.39 38.63 34.33
C LYS A 40 9.74 37.89 35.62
N THR A 41 11.03 37.67 35.89
CA THR A 41 11.51 37.03 37.13
C THR A 41 10.99 37.73 38.39
N GLU A 42 10.98 39.08 38.38
CA GLU A 42 10.37 39.95 39.41
C GLU A 42 8.93 39.54 39.80
N LYS A 43 8.16 38.99 38.85
CA LYS A 43 6.75 38.62 39.01
C LYS A 43 6.53 37.12 39.14
N PHE A 44 7.60 36.31 39.17
CA PHE A 44 7.52 34.87 39.25
C PHE A 44 6.79 34.43 40.53
N ASN A 45 7.30 34.82 41.71
CA ASN A 45 6.70 34.47 43.01
C ASN A 45 5.24 34.93 43.08
N VAL A 46 4.97 36.22 42.84
CA VAL A 46 3.62 36.81 42.88
C VAL A 46 2.60 36.06 42.00
N ILE A 47 3.03 35.51 40.86
CA ILE A 47 2.15 34.72 39.98
C ILE A 47 2.11 33.25 40.41
N PHE A 48 3.21 32.67 40.88
CA PHE A 48 3.27 31.29 41.36
C PHE A 48 2.51 31.08 42.68
N ASP A 49 2.57 32.03 43.60
CA ASP A 49 1.85 32.04 44.88
C ASP A 49 0.31 32.14 44.70
N SER A 50 -0.15 32.47 43.48
CA SER A 50 -1.57 32.38 43.10
C SER A 50 -2.03 30.96 42.74
N PHE A 51 -1.08 30.03 42.55
CA PHE A 51 -1.35 28.59 42.51
C PHE A 51 -1.44 28.08 43.96
N SER A 52 -2.28 27.09 44.21
CA SER A 52 -2.48 26.55 45.56
C SER A 52 -1.17 26.04 46.20
N VAL A 53 -1.05 26.14 47.53
CA VAL A 53 0.15 25.78 48.34
C VAL A 53 0.64 24.33 48.16
N ASN A 54 -0.09 23.47 47.45
CA ASN A 54 0.18 22.05 47.26
C ASN A 54 0.96 21.70 45.97
N TRP A 55 1.72 22.63 45.40
CA TRP A 55 2.54 22.39 44.19
C TRP A 55 4.02 22.75 44.42
N TYR A 56 4.89 22.11 43.65
CA TYR A 56 6.28 22.46 43.39
C TYR A 56 6.43 22.97 41.96
N VAL A 57 7.54 23.65 41.67
CA VAL A 57 7.83 24.22 40.35
C VAL A 57 9.33 24.19 40.04
N THR A 58 9.67 23.99 38.76
CA THR A 58 10.99 24.25 38.20
C THR A 58 10.85 25.10 36.93
N THR A 59 11.84 25.94 36.64
CA THR A 59 11.81 26.90 35.54
C THR A 59 13.19 27.05 34.90
N ASN A 60 13.29 27.75 33.77
CA ASN A 60 14.56 28.07 33.12
C ASN A 60 14.90 29.57 33.09
N TYR A 61 14.60 30.32 34.17
CA TYR A 61 14.95 31.75 34.25
C TYR A 61 16.46 32.01 34.07
N ASP A 62 17.31 31.12 34.59
CA ASP A 62 18.78 31.24 34.51
C ASP A 62 19.33 30.91 33.11
N SER A 63 18.52 30.30 32.24
CA SER A 63 18.92 29.88 30.88
C SER A 63 18.12 30.59 29.77
N ALA A 64 17.02 31.27 30.09
CA ALA A 64 16.14 31.92 29.13
C ALA A 64 15.50 33.20 29.66
N ILE A 65 15.66 34.29 28.91
CA ILE A 65 15.05 35.60 29.20
C ILE A 65 13.53 35.43 29.40
N ASN A 66 13.05 35.86 30.56
CA ASN A 66 11.66 35.73 31.04
C ASN A 66 11.14 34.28 31.22
N GLY A 67 12.02 33.31 31.52
CA GLY A 67 11.65 31.99 32.06
C GLY A 67 10.62 31.25 31.21
N ARG A 68 11.03 30.91 29.97
CA ARG A 68 10.12 30.44 28.91
C ARG A 68 9.40 29.14 29.25
N ILE A 69 9.98 28.27 30.05
CA ILE A 69 9.45 26.95 30.38
C ILE A 69 9.25 26.87 31.90
N TRP A 70 8.04 26.53 32.33
CA TRP A 70 7.72 26.21 33.73
C TRP A 70 7.17 24.77 33.78
N ILE A 71 7.65 23.95 34.70
CA ILE A 71 7.06 22.64 35.03
C ILE A 71 6.53 22.73 36.46
N ILE A 72 5.23 22.54 36.64
CA ILE A 72 4.54 22.70 37.92
C ILE A 72 3.90 21.36 38.28
N TRP A 73 4.16 20.78 39.45
CA TRP A 73 3.59 19.47 39.83
C TRP A 73 3.09 19.43 41.28
N ASN A 74 2.08 18.60 41.53
CA ASN A 74 1.52 18.42 42.86
C ASN A 74 2.58 17.81 43.81
N LYS A 75 2.65 18.30 45.07
CA LYS A 75 3.61 17.83 46.10
C LYS A 75 3.55 16.32 46.36
N ASN A 76 2.45 15.66 46.05
CA ASN A 76 2.29 14.20 46.14
C ASN A 76 3.03 13.41 45.03
N ILE A 77 3.79 14.07 44.14
CA ILE A 77 4.59 13.44 43.10
C ILE A 77 6.08 13.78 43.31
N GLU A 78 6.89 12.73 43.49
CA GLU A 78 8.35 12.83 43.52
C GLU A 78 8.89 13.06 42.09
N LEU A 79 9.27 14.30 41.78
CA LEU A 79 10.05 14.66 40.59
C LEU A 79 11.36 15.34 41.00
N SER A 80 12.46 15.02 40.31
CA SER A 80 13.73 15.73 40.38
C SER A 80 14.13 16.32 39.03
N THR A 81 14.46 17.60 39.00
CA THR A 81 15.04 18.25 37.81
C THR A 81 16.50 17.84 37.67
N PHE A 82 16.92 17.48 36.45
CA PHE A 82 18.31 17.09 36.18
C PHE A 82 18.91 17.77 34.94
N GLN A 83 18.11 18.53 34.18
CA GLN A 83 18.60 19.38 33.09
C GLN A 83 17.68 20.60 32.95
N VAL A 84 18.28 21.79 32.86
CA VAL A 84 17.60 23.07 32.60
C VAL A 84 18.43 23.80 31.54
N LEU A 85 17.80 24.14 30.42
CA LEU A 85 18.40 24.84 29.27
C LEU A 85 17.40 25.83 28.67
N ASP A 86 17.83 26.60 27.66
CA ASP A 86 17.04 27.67 27.03
C ASP A 86 15.74 27.21 26.35
N GLN A 87 15.76 26.01 25.76
CA GLN A 87 14.70 25.40 24.95
C GLN A 87 14.16 24.07 25.53
N ILE A 88 14.72 23.57 26.63
CA ILE A 88 14.32 22.30 27.25
C ILE A 88 14.52 22.30 28.77
N ILE A 89 13.57 21.70 29.51
CA ILE A 89 13.75 21.28 30.91
C ILE A 89 13.43 19.78 31.00
N SER A 90 14.27 19.00 31.67
CA SER A 90 14.06 17.57 31.89
C SER A 90 13.97 17.22 33.38
N VAL A 91 12.89 16.51 33.74
CA VAL A 91 12.60 16.02 35.09
C VAL A 91 12.45 14.50 35.09
N LYS A 92 12.91 13.84 36.15
CA LYS A 92 12.83 12.40 36.37
C LYS A 92 11.93 12.12 37.57
N GLY A 93 11.14 11.05 37.51
CA GLY A 93 10.21 10.70 38.60
C GLY A 93 9.87 9.21 38.61
N LYS A 94 8.93 8.82 39.48
CA LYS A 94 8.36 7.46 39.56
C LYS A 94 6.84 7.50 39.60
N HIS A 95 6.19 6.55 38.93
CA HIS A 95 4.75 6.34 39.05
C HIS A 95 4.46 4.84 39.17
N ASN A 96 3.75 4.43 40.23
CA ASN A 96 3.43 3.03 40.54
C ASN A 96 4.68 2.12 40.53
N GLY A 97 5.79 2.60 41.11
CA GLY A 97 7.09 1.93 41.13
C GLY A 97 7.96 2.12 39.88
N PHE A 98 7.37 2.40 38.71
CA PHE A 98 8.12 2.55 37.46
C PHE A 98 8.78 3.92 37.34
N PRO A 99 10.09 4.01 37.06
CA PRO A 99 10.78 5.27 36.79
C PRO A 99 10.42 5.82 35.41
N PHE A 100 10.40 7.13 35.26
CA PHE A 100 10.15 7.81 33.99
C PHE A 100 10.90 9.14 33.90
N VAL A 101 11.03 9.67 32.67
CA VAL A 101 11.54 11.01 32.36
C VAL A 101 10.51 11.79 31.56
N ILE A 102 10.27 13.05 31.94
CA ILE A 102 9.51 14.04 31.16
C ILE A 102 10.49 15.13 30.71
N SER A 103 10.53 15.41 29.41
CA SER A 103 11.21 16.58 28.86
C SER A 103 10.19 17.57 28.30
N VAL A 104 10.24 18.82 28.75
CA VAL A 104 9.35 19.90 28.32
C VAL A 104 10.11 20.80 27.37
N ILE A 105 9.55 21.04 26.18
CA ILE A 105 10.24 21.66 25.05
C ILE A 105 9.56 22.95 24.61
N TYR A 106 10.38 23.96 24.34
CA TYR A 106 10.03 25.13 23.54
C TYR A 106 11.13 25.33 22.49
N GLY A 107 10.91 24.89 21.25
CA GLY A 107 11.83 25.10 20.14
C GLY A 107 11.84 26.55 19.68
N SER A 108 13.01 27.10 19.38
CA SER A 108 13.12 28.48 18.87
C SER A 108 12.40 28.64 17.52
N ASN A 109 11.86 29.84 17.28
CA ASN A 109 11.35 30.23 15.97
C ASN A 109 12.48 30.48 14.96
N ASP A 110 13.66 30.91 15.43
CA ASP A 110 14.88 30.97 14.62
C ASP A 110 15.46 29.57 14.41
N THR A 111 15.66 29.20 13.14
CA THR A 111 16.22 27.91 12.72
C THR A 111 17.62 27.67 13.27
N ILE A 112 18.49 28.69 13.32
CA ILE A 112 19.89 28.52 13.77
C ILE A 112 19.90 28.18 15.27
N THR A 113 19.21 28.97 16.08
CA THR A 113 19.04 28.75 17.52
C THR A 113 18.36 27.40 17.82
N ARG A 114 17.40 26.97 16.99
CA ARG A 114 16.69 25.68 17.17
C ARG A 114 17.60 24.46 16.97
N ARG A 115 18.71 24.57 16.23
CA ARG A 115 19.66 23.44 16.07
C ARG A 115 20.35 23.03 17.37
N HIS A 116 20.48 23.93 18.34
CA HIS A 116 21.01 23.56 19.67
C HIS A 116 20.07 22.60 20.41
N LEU A 117 18.74 22.75 20.29
CA LEU A 117 17.78 21.79 20.84
C LEU A 117 17.98 20.38 20.27
N TRP A 118 18.28 20.27 18.97
CA TRP A 118 18.56 18.99 18.31
C TRP A 118 19.81 18.29 18.89
N GLN A 119 20.89 19.04 19.13
CA GLN A 119 22.10 18.52 19.78
C GLN A 119 21.83 18.11 21.23
N ASN A 120 21.17 18.98 22.00
CA ASN A 120 20.79 18.73 23.39
C ASN A 120 19.92 17.48 23.54
N LEU A 121 19.00 17.21 22.61
CA LEU A 121 18.17 16.00 22.60
C LEU A 121 18.98 14.73 22.28
N LEU A 122 19.95 14.81 21.36
CA LEU A 122 20.81 13.68 21.00
C LEU A 122 21.74 13.27 22.16
N GLU A 123 22.23 14.24 22.94
CA GLU A 123 23.02 13.98 24.15
C GLU A 123 22.15 13.46 25.30
N LEU A 124 21.02 14.12 25.55
CA LEU A 124 20.04 13.71 26.56
C LEU A 124 19.55 12.26 26.33
N GLY A 125 19.29 11.86 25.08
CA GLY A 125 18.90 10.50 24.75
C GLY A 125 19.95 9.44 25.15
N ARG A 126 21.24 9.74 24.99
CA ARG A 126 22.34 8.87 25.46
C ARG A 126 22.32 8.73 26.99
N ASN A 127 22.08 9.84 27.70
CA ASN A 127 22.06 9.89 29.17
C ASN A 127 20.81 9.24 29.79
N ILE A 128 19.68 9.22 29.07
CA ILE A 128 18.43 8.58 29.50
C ILE A 128 18.46 7.05 29.27
N GLY A 129 19.11 6.60 28.20
CA GLY A 129 19.29 5.19 27.87
C GLY A 129 17.96 4.42 27.78
N HIS A 130 17.79 3.39 28.62
CA HIS A 130 16.63 2.49 28.59
C HIS A 130 15.40 2.98 29.39
N LEU A 131 15.41 4.18 29.96
CA LEU A 131 14.27 4.67 30.74
C LEU A 131 13.05 5.02 29.86
N PRO A 132 11.82 4.85 30.38
CA PRO A 132 10.60 5.41 29.80
C PRO A 132 10.70 6.93 29.65
N TRP A 133 10.66 7.44 28.42
CA TRP A 133 10.83 8.86 28.13
C TRP A 133 9.66 9.42 27.31
N ILE A 134 9.09 10.51 27.80
CA ILE A 134 8.15 11.36 27.08
C ILE A 134 8.73 12.76 26.92
N LEU A 135 8.56 13.32 25.74
CA LEU A 135 8.89 14.70 25.43
C LEU A 135 7.60 15.41 25.02
N GLY A 136 7.43 16.67 25.36
CA GLY A 136 6.25 17.40 24.89
C GLY A 136 6.36 18.91 24.99
N GLY A 137 5.61 19.57 24.12
CA GLY A 137 5.54 21.02 24.05
C GLY A 137 5.49 21.53 22.62
N ASP A 138 5.98 22.75 22.44
CA ASP A 138 5.93 23.50 21.21
C ASP A 138 7.30 23.40 20.50
N PHE A 139 7.33 22.80 19.32
CA PHE A 139 8.57 22.60 18.56
C PHE A 139 8.83 23.73 17.55
N ASN A 140 7.84 24.60 17.28
CA ASN A 140 7.87 25.63 16.23
C ASN A 140 8.33 25.15 14.83
N ILE A 141 8.14 23.86 14.55
CA ILE A 141 8.36 23.22 13.24
C ILE A 141 7.39 22.04 13.07
N THR A 142 6.93 21.77 11.84
CA THR A 142 6.15 20.56 11.52
C THR A 142 7.08 19.40 11.15
N LEU A 143 6.65 18.16 11.35
CA LEU A 143 7.42 16.98 10.99
C LEU A 143 7.26 16.65 9.49
N HIS A 144 6.10 16.97 8.90
CA HIS A 144 5.80 16.76 7.48
C HIS A 144 5.07 17.97 6.85
N PRO A 145 5.18 18.20 5.52
CA PRO A 145 4.51 19.33 4.85
C PRO A 145 2.99 19.33 5.00
N ASN A 146 2.35 18.15 5.05
CA ASN A 146 0.91 18.00 5.17
C ASN A 146 0.36 18.21 6.61
N GLU A 147 1.20 18.67 7.54
CA GLU A 147 0.80 19.13 8.88
C GLU A 147 0.58 20.67 8.93
N SER A 148 0.46 21.32 7.77
CA SER A 148 0.16 22.75 7.59
C SER A 148 -1.05 22.96 6.66
N SER A 149 -1.88 23.98 6.94
CA SER A 149 -3.12 24.24 6.17
C SER A 149 -2.89 24.86 4.78
N ASP A 150 -1.69 25.34 4.49
CA ASP A 150 -1.22 25.89 3.22
C ASP A 150 -0.56 24.85 2.29
N TYR A 151 -0.55 23.56 2.68
CA TYR A 151 0.11 22.46 1.97
C TYR A 151 -0.27 22.33 0.49
N GLU A 152 -1.52 22.57 0.12
CA GLU A 152 -1.96 22.49 -1.29
C GLU A 152 -1.50 23.69 -2.14
N LEU A 153 -1.08 24.79 -1.51
CA LEU A 153 -0.55 25.99 -2.16
C LEU A 153 0.98 25.98 -2.27
N LEU A 154 1.68 25.47 -1.25
CA LEU A 154 3.15 25.55 -1.14
C LEU A 154 3.92 24.41 -1.82
N SER A 155 3.23 23.47 -2.48
CA SER A 155 3.79 22.23 -3.05
C SER A 155 4.33 21.22 -2.00
N PRO A 156 4.37 19.90 -2.32
CA PRO A 156 4.60 18.85 -1.33
C PRO A 156 6.08 18.62 -0.95
N SER A 157 6.95 19.62 -1.11
CA SER A 157 8.38 19.54 -0.76
C SER A 157 8.61 19.64 0.75
N SER A 158 9.49 18.78 1.29
CA SER A 158 10.01 18.93 2.66
C SER A 158 11.03 20.07 2.69
N THR A 159 11.01 20.90 3.74
CA THR A 159 12.08 21.90 3.95
C THR A 159 13.27 21.28 4.70
N PRO A 160 14.47 21.90 4.66
CA PRO A 160 15.63 21.43 5.42
C PRO A 160 15.38 21.33 6.93
N GLU A 161 14.59 22.25 7.51
CA GLU A 161 14.27 22.26 8.94
C GLU A 161 13.36 21.10 9.34
N MET A 162 12.41 20.72 8.48
CA MET A 162 11.62 19.49 8.68
C MET A 162 12.52 18.26 8.62
N LYS A 163 13.53 18.27 7.74
CA LYS A 163 14.47 17.16 7.59
C LYS A 163 15.39 17.00 8.81
N GLU A 164 15.93 18.10 9.33
CA GLU A 164 16.68 18.10 10.60
C GLU A 164 15.86 17.49 11.75
N PHE A 165 14.59 17.87 11.88
CA PHE A 165 13.71 17.34 12.93
C PHE A 165 13.35 15.85 12.72
N GLN A 166 13.17 15.40 11.47
CA GLN A 166 13.02 13.99 11.12
C GLN A 166 14.27 13.17 11.49
N ASP A 167 15.47 13.68 11.22
CA ASP A 167 16.72 12.96 11.51
C ASP A 167 16.99 12.82 13.01
N VAL A 168 16.68 13.84 13.81
CA VAL A 168 16.76 13.78 15.28
C VAL A 168 15.76 12.77 15.86
N THR A 169 14.50 12.81 15.41
CA THR A 169 13.47 11.88 15.89
C THR A 169 13.74 10.44 15.47
N GLN A 170 14.26 10.22 14.26
CA GLN A 170 14.72 8.90 13.80
C GLN A 170 15.94 8.40 14.61
N ALA A 171 16.92 9.26 14.89
CA ALA A 171 18.12 8.89 15.64
C ALA A 171 17.85 8.52 17.11
N LEU A 172 16.77 9.04 17.70
CA LEU A 172 16.35 8.79 19.08
C LEU A 172 15.21 7.75 19.21
N ASP A 173 14.77 7.16 18.10
CA ASP A 173 13.58 6.28 18.01
C ASP A 173 12.33 6.90 18.68
N LEU A 174 12.13 8.21 18.44
CA LEU A 174 11.04 9.01 18.99
C LEU A 174 9.88 9.10 18.00
N HIS A 175 8.67 8.76 18.47
CA HIS A 175 7.46 8.75 17.66
C HIS A 175 6.37 9.61 18.30
N ASP A 176 5.49 10.19 17.47
CA ASP A 176 4.25 10.87 17.92
C ASP A 176 3.51 9.98 18.94
N HIS A 177 3.34 10.47 20.17
CA HIS A 177 2.52 9.81 21.16
C HIS A 177 1.08 9.75 20.65
N PRO A 178 0.45 8.57 20.50
CA PRO A 178 -0.88 8.46 19.88
C PRO A 178 -1.93 9.34 20.56
N TYR A 179 -2.61 10.17 19.74
CA TYR A 179 -3.39 11.31 20.20
C TYR A 179 -4.80 11.42 19.59
N PHE A 180 -5.68 12.18 20.25
CA PHE A 180 -7.04 12.52 19.80
C PHE A 180 -7.24 14.04 19.80
N SER A 181 -7.49 14.64 18.63
CA SER A 181 -7.67 16.09 18.45
C SER A 181 -7.95 16.46 16.98
N PRO A 182 -8.22 17.75 16.65
CA PRO A 182 -7.82 18.32 15.36
C PRO A 182 -6.34 18.03 15.02
N LEU A 183 -6.02 17.94 13.72
CA LEU A 183 -4.66 17.72 13.23
C LEU A 183 -3.73 18.93 13.49
N PHE A 184 -4.25 20.14 13.28
CA PHE A 184 -3.53 21.37 13.57
C PHE A 184 -3.75 21.75 15.04
N THR A 185 -2.68 22.11 15.73
CA THR A 185 -2.70 22.44 17.16
C THR A 185 -2.56 23.95 17.40
N TRP A 186 -1.92 24.66 16.48
CA TRP A 186 -1.78 26.11 16.47
C TRP A 186 -2.54 26.73 15.29
N SER A 187 -3.04 27.96 15.45
CA SER A 187 -3.45 28.80 14.32
C SER A 187 -3.26 30.30 14.56
N ASN A 188 -2.98 31.06 13.50
CA ASN A 188 -2.74 32.50 13.59
C ASN A 188 -4.01 33.33 13.91
N LYS A 189 -5.21 32.71 13.81
CA LYS A 189 -6.53 33.32 14.04
C LYS A 189 -6.83 34.60 13.24
N GLN A 190 -6.15 34.82 12.11
CA GLN A 190 -6.39 36.01 11.27
C GLN A 190 -7.54 35.77 10.29
N SER A 191 -8.49 36.71 10.23
CA SER A 191 -9.58 36.72 9.25
C SER A 191 -9.07 37.18 7.88
N GLY A 192 -9.09 36.28 6.89
CA GLY A 192 -8.62 36.54 5.52
C GLY A 192 -7.27 35.89 5.17
N SER A 193 -6.43 35.62 6.17
CA SER A 193 -5.10 35.02 6.04
C SER A 193 -4.91 33.80 6.97
N TYR A 194 -5.98 33.03 7.17
CA TYR A 194 -6.02 31.96 8.18
C TYR A 194 -5.00 30.85 7.89
N LEU A 195 -4.10 30.61 8.85
CA LEU A 195 -3.06 29.60 8.80
C LEU A 195 -3.09 28.74 10.07
N ALA A 196 -3.03 27.42 9.92
CA ALA A 196 -3.01 26.46 11.03
C ALA A 196 -1.93 25.38 10.80
N ARG A 197 -1.22 25.00 11.88
CA ARG A 197 -0.06 24.08 11.85
C ARG A 197 -0.02 23.16 13.08
N LYS A 198 0.71 22.05 13.00
CA LYS A 198 0.97 21.13 14.12
C LYS A 198 2.37 21.34 14.71
N PHE A 199 2.50 22.40 15.51
CA PHE A 199 3.72 22.74 16.24
C PHE A 199 3.75 22.12 17.65
N ASP A 200 2.59 22.01 18.30
CA ASP A 200 2.46 21.33 19.59
C ASP A 200 2.51 19.83 19.36
N ARG A 201 3.42 19.14 20.05
CA ARG A 201 3.66 17.72 19.87
C ARG A 201 4.01 17.06 21.18
N VAL A 202 3.71 15.76 21.27
CA VAL A 202 4.17 14.89 22.33
C VAL A 202 4.83 13.69 21.66
N LEU A 203 6.08 13.41 22.01
CA LEU A 203 6.90 12.34 21.46
C LEU A 203 7.24 11.33 22.57
N ILE A 204 7.42 10.06 22.21
CA ILE A 204 7.79 9.00 23.14
C ILE A 204 8.80 8.03 22.55
N ASN A 205 9.66 7.47 23.41
CA ASN A 205 10.52 6.34 23.07
C ASN A 205 9.76 4.99 23.25
N PRO A 206 10.29 3.86 22.76
CA PRO A 206 9.64 2.55 22.90
C PRO A 206 9.43 2.11 24.36
N ASN A 207 10.32 2.54 25.27
CA ASN A 207 10.30 2.18 26.68
C ASN A 207 9.08 2.79 27.40
N TRP A 208 8.64 3.99 26.99
CA TRP A 208 7.36 4.54 27.46
C TRP A 208 6.16 3.72 26.99
N VAL A 209 6.19 3.20 25.75
CA VAL A 209 5.10 2.36 25.20
C VAL A 209 5.02 1.00 25.91
N SER A 210 6.15 0.41 26.30
CA SER A 210 6.19 -0.86 27.03
C SER A 210 5.82 -0.72 28.51
N THR A 211 6.14 0.39 29.16
CA THR A 211 5.80 0.63 30.58
C THR A 211 4.39 1.18 30.77
N PHE A 212 3.97 2.14 29.94
CA PHE A 212 2.68 2.83 30.05
C PHE A 212 1.79 2.53 28.85
N HIS A 213 1.57 1.24 28.55
CA HIS A 213 0.86 0.75 27.35
C HIS A 213 -0.50 1.44 27.10
N SER A 214 -1.28 1.69 28.16
CA SER A 214 -2.60 2.32 28.12
C SER A 214 -2.57 3.81 27.76
N SER A 215 -1.40 4.46 27.82
CA SER A 215 -1.28 5.90 27.66
C SER A 215 -1.68 6.41 26.29
N PHE A 216 -2.15 7.66 26.26
CA PHE A 216 -2.51 8.42 25.06
C PHE A 216 -2.53 9.93 25.35
N VAL A 217 -2.61 10.73 24.29
CA VAL A 217 -2.71 12.19 24.38
C VAL A 217 -4.09 12.67 23.88
N GLU A 218 -4.59 13.76 24.43
CA GLU A 218 -5.75 14.49 23.92
C GLU A 218 -5.37 15.97 23.80
N PHE A 219 -5.36 16.54 22.59
CA PHE A 219 -5.15 17.98 22.44
C PHE A 219 -6.52 18.68 22.49
N LEU A 220 -6.75 19.40 23.59
CA LEU A 220 -7.96 20.19 23.81
C LEU A 220 -7.93 21.48 23.00
N SER A 221 -9.12 21.99 22.64
CA SER A 221 -9.31 23.24 21.90
C SER A 221 -8.48 24.42 22.46
N PRO A 222 -7.95 25.34 21.62
CA PRO A 222 -6.98 26.34 22.08
C PRO A 222 -7.45 27.24 23.24
N GLY A 223 -8.74 27.58 23.28
CA GLY A 223 -9.34 28.35 24.37
C GLY A 223 -8.70 29.74 24.53
N VAL A 224 -8.03 29.98 25.66
CA VAL A 224 -7.31 31.25 25.93
C VAL A 224 -5.95 31.37 25.26
N SER A 225 -5.49 30.33 24.56
CA SER A 225 -4.29 30.34 23.74
C SER A 225 -4.64 30.18 22.26
N ASP A 226 -3.71 30.52 21.38
CA ASP A 226 -3.67 30.11 19.97
C ASP A 226 -3.14 28.68 19.79
N HIS A 227 -2.47 28.12 20.80
CA HIS A 227 -2.06 26.72 20.89
C HIS A 227 -3.07 25.85 21.64
N CYS A 228 -3.23 24.59 21.20
CA CYS A 228 -3.98 23.57 21.92
C CYS A 228 -3.27 23.13 23.22
N MET A 229 -4.05 22.66 24.20
CA MET A 229 -3.51 22.06 25.43
C MET A 229 -3.40 20.55 25.23
N ALA A 230 -2.18 20.01 25.19
CA ALA A 230 -1.96 18.56 25.12
C ALA A 230 -2.08 17.95 26.51
N ILE A 231 -2.98 16.99 26.72
CA ILE A 231 -3.12 16.22 27.97
C ILE A 231 -2.70 14.78 27.74
N VAL A 232 -1.69 14.31 28.46
CA VAL A 232 -1.26 12.91 28.52
C VAL A 232 -2.04 12.20 29.61
N TRP A 233 -2.95 11.33 29.19
CA TRP A 233 -3.62 10.36 30.04
C TRP A 233 -2.73 9.11 30.12
N LEU A 234 -2.23 8.75 31.30
CA LEU A 234 -1.64 7.42 31.50
C LEU A 234 -2.72 6.32 31.58
N PHE A 235 -3.92 6.72 32.04
CA PHE A 235 -5.10 5.87 32.21
C PHE A 235 -6.36 6.76 32.22
N LYS A 236 -7.52 6.22 31.82
CA LYS A 236 -8.81 6.94 31.87
C LYS A 236 -9.96 6.06 32.38
N ASP A 237 -10.01 4.79 31.95
CA ASP A 237 -11.04 3.83 32.36
C ASP A 237 -10.42 2.56 32.99
N ASN A 238 -11.02 2.05 34.07
CA ASN A 238 -10.65 0.76 34.65
C ASN A 238 -10.69 -0.37 33.59
N PRO A 239 -9.81 -1.39 33.68
CA PRO A 239 -9.79 -2.44 32.67
C PRO A 239 -11.04 -3.28 32.85
N THR A 240 -12.05 -3.09 31.98
CA THR A 240 -13.29 -3.86 32.08
C THR A 240 -12.94 -5.34 32.12
N ASN A 241 -13.39 -6.04 33.16
CA ASN A 241 -12.93 -7.38 33.54
C ASN A 241 -13.58 -8.47 32.66
N ARG A 242 -13.64 -8.20 31.35
CA ARG A 242 -14.43 -8.90 30.34
C ARG A 242 -13.55 -9.90 29.60
N THR A 243 -13.98 -11.16 29.63
CA THR A 243 -13.26 -12.27 29.01
C THR A 243 -13.19 -12.09 27.49
N LYS A 244 -12.00 -11.81 26.97
CA LYS A 244 -11.76 -11.76 25.53
C LYS A 244 -12.07 -13.13 24.88
N PRO A 245 -12.64 -13.14 23.65
CA PRO A 245 -12.95 -14.38 22.94
C PRO A 245 -11.69 -15.17 22.62
N PHE A 246 -11.79 -16.51 22.63
CA PHE A 246 -10.70 -17.39 22.23
C PHE A 246 -10.26 -17.14 20.79
N LYS A 247 -8.95 -17.19 20.56
CA LYS A 247 -8.32 -17.09 19.23
C LYS A 247 -7.12 -18.02 19.19
N PHE A 248 -7.09 -18.92 18.22
CA PHE A 248 -5.98 -19.83 18.00
C PHE A 248 -4.77 -19.08 17.43
N PHE A 249 -3.61 -19.22 18.06
CA PHE A 249 -2.37 -18.67 17.54
C PHE A 249 -1.61 -19.72 16.72
N ASN A 250 -1.20 -19.33 15.50
CA ASN A 250 -0.59 -20.23 14.52
C ASN A 250 0.73 -20.86 15.03
N PHE A 251 1.44 -20.18 15.92
CA PHE A 251 2.68 -20.67 16.53
C PHE A 251 2.48 -21.90 17.42
N TRP A 252 1.29 -22.12 18.00
CA TRP A 252 1.02 -23.34 18.78
C TRP A 252 1.21 -24.62 17.96
N THR A 253 1.12 -24.55 16.61
CA THR A 253 1.41 -25.70 15.74
C THR A 253 2.89 -26.02 15.53
N LEU A 254 3.80 -25.26 16.16
CA LEU A 254 5.23 -25.59 16.27
C LEU A 254 5.56 -26.33 17.58
N HIS A 255 4.69 -26.29 18.59
CA HIS A 255 4.96 -26.93 19.88
C HIS A 255 4.98 -28.46 19.74
N PRO A 256 6.02 -29.19 20.21
CA PRO A 256 6.12 -30.64 20.03
C PRO A 256 4.92 -31.41 20.58
N GLY A 257 4.36 -30.98 21.71
CA GLY A 257 3.16 -31.58 22.32
C GLY A 257 1.84 -31.26 21.60
N PHE A 258 1.81 -30.40 20.58
CA PHE A 258 0.56 -29.86 19.99
C PHE A 258 -0.43 -30.94 19.54
N LEU A 259 0.04 -31.97 18.81
CA LEU A 259 -0.86 -33.02 18.32
C LEU A 259 -1.39 -33.91 19.45
N LYS A 260 -0.54 -34.22 20.44
CA LYS A 260 -0.93 -34.97 21.65
C LYS A 260 -1.97 -34.22 22.48
N GLU A 261 -1.76 -32.92 22.69
CA GLU A 261 -2.69 -32.05 23.42
C GLU A 261 -4.05 -31.97 22.72
N VAL A 262 -4.06 -31.82 21.39
CA VAL A 262 -5.29 -31.85 20.59
C VAL A 262 -5.96 -33.22 20.69
N GLU A 263 -5.22 -34.33 20.52
CA GLU A 263 -5.77 -35.69 20.62
C GLU A 263 -6.40 -35.96 21.99
N GLN A 264 -5.69 -35.66 23.07
CA GLN A 264 -6.19 -35.82 24.44
C GLN A 264 -7.44 -34.96 24.68
N SER A 265 -7.40 -33.67 24.32
CA SER A 265 -8.55 -32.75 24.45
C SER A 265 -9.76 -33.15 23.60
N TRP A 266 -9.55 -33.77 22.43
CA TRP A 266 -10.62 -34.09 21.47
C TRP A 266 -11.37 -35.40 21.78
N GLN A 267 -10.79 -36.26 22.63
CA GLN A 267 -11.44 -37.48 23.14
C GLN A 267 -12.31 -37.24 24.39
N VAL A 268 -12.27 -36.05 25.01
CA VAL A 268 -13.06 -35.74 26.21
C VAL A 268 -14.53 -35.53 25.87
N SER A 269 -15.40 -36.43 26.34
CA SER A 269 -16.86 -36.35 26.21
C SER A 269 -17.45 -35.25 27.11
N PHE A 270 -17.60 -34.05 26.56
CA PHE A 270 -17.91 -32.85 27.33
C PHE A 270 -19.39 -32.71 27.70
N GLN A 271 -19.76 -33.05 28.95
CA GLN A 271 -20.99 -32.51 29.56
C GLN A 271 -20.73 -31.07 30.04
N GLY A 272 -21.58 -30.13 29.62
CA GLY A 272 -21.16 -28.73 29.47
C GLY A 272 -21.15 -27.86 30.74
N LYS A 273 -19.97 -27.39 31.16
CA LYS A 273 -19.76 -25.99 31.60
C LYS A 273 -18.29 -25.54 31.58
N LYS A 274 -18.13 -24.22 31.41
CA LYS A 274 -16.95 -23.33 31.57
C LYS A 274 -15.53 -23.91 31.38
N ARG A 275 -14.85 -23.36 30.36
CA ARG A 275 -13.42 -22.96 30.30
C ARG A 275 -12.54 -23.43 31.47
N ILE A 276 -11.67 -24.40 31.19
CA ILE A 276 -10.52 -24.74 32.04
C ILE A 276 -9.45 -23.66 31.85
N ASP A 277 -8.91 -23.14 32.94
CA ASP A 277 -7.65 -22.39 32.92
C ASP A 277 -6.49 -23.40 33.01
N LEU A 278 -5.59 -23.38 32.03
CA LEU A 278 -4.41 -24.24 31.99
C LEU A 278 -3.27 -23.57 32.76
N ASP A 279 -2.90 -24.18 33.89
CA ASP A 279 -2.11 -23.54 34.93
C ASP A 279 -0.61 -23.45 34.59
N HIS A 280 0.04 -22.39 35.07
CA HIS A 280 1.34 -21.94 34.56
C HIS A 280 2.56 -22.61 35.22
N GLN A 281 2.33 -23.63 36.07
CA GLN A 281 3.30 -24.08 37.08
C GLN A 281 4.23 -25.24 36.69
N GLN A 282 4.00 -25.97 35.59
CA GLN A 282 4.83 -27.14 35.22
C GLN A 282 6.19 -26.81 34.57
N LEU A 283 6.63 -25.54 34.56
CA LEU A 283 7.83 -25.08 33.85
C LEU A 283 9.07 -24.80 34.74
N LEU A 284 9.10 -25.29 35.99
CA LEU A 284 10.13 -24.91 36.97
C LEU A 284 10.97 -26.06 37.57
N SER A 285 10.87 -27.29 37.05
CA SER A 285 11.68 -28.42 37.51
C SER A 285 12.49 -29.07 36.38
N LEU A 286 13.82 -28.86 36.39
CA LEU A 286 14.90 -29.85 36.12
C LEU A 286 16.27 -29.13 36.05
N ARG A 287 17.31 -29.72 36.65
CA ARG A 287 18.73 -29.29 36.59
C ARG A 287 19.64 -30.53 36.52
N GLY A 288 20.80 -30.40 35.85
CA GLY A 288 21.79 -31.47 35.65
C GLY A 288 21.43 -32.46 34.53
N GLU A 289 22.36 -33.17 33.89
CA GLU A 289 23.80 -32.88 33.67
C GLU A 289 24.15 -33.17 32.18
N ASP A 290 25.40 -33.36 31.79
CA ASP A 290 25.89 -33.05 30.43
C ASP A 290 25.51 -33.96 29.23
N SER A 291 25.39 -33.34 28.04
CA SER A 291 25.88 -33.84 26.72
C SER A 291 25.65 -32.77 25.63
N ILE A 292 26.43 -32.81 24.55
CA ILE A 292 26.35 -31.90 23.38
C ILE A 292 24.95 -31.93 22.72
N ASP A 293 24.22 -33.04 22.83
CA ASP A 293 22.85 -33.17 22.32
C ASP A 293 21.89 -32.16 22.96
N LYS A 294 22.13 -31.73 24.21
CA LYS A 294 21.37 -30.63 24.83
C LYS A 294 21.62 -29.31 24.12
N GLU A 295 22.80 -29.02 23.61
CA GLU A 295 23.03 -27.79 22.84
C GLU A 295 22.29 -27.85 21.50
N LEU A 296 22.34 -28.98 20.79
CA LEU A 296 21.56 -29.15 19.56
C LEU A 296 20.05 -29.03 19.82
N HIS A 297 19.55 -29.58 20.94
CA HIS A 297 18.15 -29.49 21.33
C HIS A 297 17.75 -28.07 21.75
N MET A 298 18.57 -27.37 22.54
CA MET A 298 18.36 -25.96 22.91
C MET A 298 18.47 -25.02 21.70
N GLN A 299 19.34 -25.31 20.73
CA GLN A 299 19.39 -24.57 19.46
C GLN A 299 18.11 -24.83 18.64
N GLN A 300 17.60 -26.06 18.57
CA GLN A 300 16.32 -26.36 17.93
C GLN A 300 15.14 -25.67 18.65
N GLU A 301 15.12 -25.70 19.97
CA GLU A 301 14.11 -25.04 20.81
C GLU A 301 14.16 -23.51 20.65
N LEU A 302 15.35 -22.91 20.65
CA LEU A 302 15.54 -21.48 20.38
C LEU A 302 15.06 -21.09 18.98
N ASN A 303 15.40 -21.85 17.94
CA ASN A 303 14.88 -21.62 16.58
C ASN A 303 13.35 -21.75 16.53
N ASN A 304 12.77 -22.73 17.23
CA ASN A 304 11.32 -22.91 17.33
C ASN A 304 10.65 -21.74 18.08
N LEU A 305 11.28 -21.21 19.13
CA LEU A 305 10.82 -20.05 19.88
C LEU A 305 10.92 -18.75 19.06
N GLU A 306 12.01 -18.54 18.32
CA GLU A 306 12.17 -17.41 17.39
C GLU A 306 11.13 -17.47 16.25
N GLU A 307 10.88 -18.64 15.65
CA GLU A 307 9.80 -18.79 14.67
C GLU A 307 8.42 -18.60 15.31
N ALA A 308 8.22 -19.06 16.55
CA ALA A 308 6.97 -18.91 17.26
C ALA A 308 6.65 -17.43 17.57
N GLU A 309 7.62 -16.66 18.07
CA GLU A 309 7.49 -15.22 18.28
C GLU A 309 7.20 -14.50 16.96
N LEU A 310 7.95 -14.82 15.90
CA LEU A 310 7.76 -14.27 14.57
C LEU A 310 6.36 -14.56 14.01
N LEU A 311 5.84 -15.80 14.17
CA LEU A 311 4.49 -16.18 13.75
C LEU A 311 3.40 -15.47 14.55
N PHE A 312 3.55 -15.35 15.88
CA PHE A 312 2.65 -14.60 16.76
C PHE A 312 2.55 -13.12 16.34
N LEU A 313 3.71 -12.49 16.17
CA LEU A 313 3.85 -11.09 15.78
C LEU A 313 3.30 -10.83 14.37
N LYS A 314 3.64 -11.68 13.40
CA LYS A 314 3.10 -11.67 12.03
C LYS A 314 1.57 -11.85 12.01
N GLN A 315 1.03 -12.78 12.79
CA GLN A 315 -0.41 -13.05 12.86
C GLN A 315 -1.20 -11.88 13.45
N LYS A 316 -0.64 -11.16 14.45
CA LYS A 316 -1.21 -9.92 15.00
C LYS A 316 -1.10 -8.75 14.01
N ALA A 317 0.09 -8.50 13.47
CA ALA A 317 0.35 -7.39 12.56
C ALA A 317 -0.47 -7.49 11.26
N LYS A 318 -0.62 -8.71 10.71
CA LYS A 318 -1.16 -8.99 9.35
C LYS A 318 -0.29 -8.44 8.22
N ILE A 319 1.02 -8.47 8.40
CA ILE A 319 2.02 -8.13 7.38
C ILE A 319 2.38 -9.40 6.59
N HIS A 320 2.40 -9.31 5.26
CA HIS A 320 2.64 -10.44 4.35
C HIS A 320 4.02 -10.45 3.67
N TRP A 321 4.81 -9.38 3.79
CA TRP A 321 6.11 -9.25 3.13
C TRP A 321 7.25 -9.07 4.14
N ILE A 322 8.10 -10.09 4.22
CA ILE A 322 9.48 -10.02 4.70
C ILE A 322 10.30 -10.87 3.70
N LYS A 323 11.52 -10.44 3.36
CA LYS A 323 12.53 -11.34 2.78
C LYS A 323 13.17 -12.10 3.93
N ASP A 324 13.29 -13.41 3.83
CA ASP A 324 13.68 -14.25 4.96
C ASP A 324 15.00 -13.79 5.61
N ARG A 325 14.99 -13.68 6.95
CA ARG A 325 16.04 -13.24 7.89
C ARG A 325 15.99 -11.83 8.51
N ASP A 326 15.02 -10.97 8.20
CA ASP A 326 14.77 -9.76 9.03
C ASP A 326 13.94 -10.10 10.30
N GLN A 327 14.62 -10.60 11.34
CA GLN A 327 14.05 -10.96 12.66
C GLN A 327 13.75 -9.72 13.55
N CYS A 328 13.23 -8.63 12.98
CA CYS A 328 13.01 -7.40 13.73
C CYS A 328 11.69 -7.45 14.54
N THR A 329 11.72 -8.15 15.69
CA THR A 329 10.58 -8.24 16.63
C THR A 329 10.10 -6.85 17.06
N LYS A 330 11.02 -5.91 17.31
CA LYS A 330 10.74 -4.48 17.60
C LYS A 330 9.84 -3.82 16.55
N PHE A 331 10.11 -4.02 15.26
CA PHE A 331 9.28 -3.49 14.17
C PHE A 331 7.85 -4.05 14.24
N PHE A 332 7.69 -5.35 14.49
CA PHE A 332 6.38 -5.94 14.65
C PHE A 332 5.66 -5.45 15.91
N HIS A 333 6.35 -5.32 17.05
CA HIS A 333 5.77 -4.75 18.27
C HIS A 333 5.27 -3.32 18.03
N SER A 334 6.07 -2.48 17.36
CA SER A 334 5.66 -1.13 16.95
C SER A 334 4.45 -1.16 16.00
N ALA A 335 4.50 -1.97 14.94
CA ALA A 335 3.40 -2.11 13.98
C ALA A 335 2.10 -2.62 14.62
N VAL A 336 2.18 -3.60 15.54
CA VAL A 336 1.04 -4.11 16.32
C VAL A 336 0.50 -3.04 17.26
N ASN A 337 1.36 -2.26 17.92
CA ASN A 337 0.93 -1.20 18.84
C ASN A 337 0.28 -0.03 18.11
N VAL A 338 0.87 0.45 17.00
CA VAL A 338 0.28 1.48 16.12
C VAL A 338 -1.06 1.00 15.56
N LYS A 339 -1.13 -0.26 15.11
CA LYS A 339 -2.37 -0.87 14.62
C LYS A 339 -3.44 -0.96 15.71
N ASN A 340 -3.14 -1.56 16.86
CA ASN A 340 -4.08 -1.68 17.99
C ASN A 340 -4.60 -0.29 18.41
N LYS A 341 -3.73 0.72 18.49
CA LYS A 341 -4.12 2.09 18.86
C LYS A 341 -4.94 2.80 17.77
N ARG A 342 -4.78 2.46 16.48
CA ARG A 342 -5.64 2.92 15.37
C ARG A 342 -6.97 2.15 15.23
N GLU A 343 -7.00 0.88 15.63
CA GLU A 343 -8.18 -0.01 15.56
C GLU A 343 -9.08 0.08 16.80
N THR A 344 -8.62 0.72 17.89
CA THR A 344 -9.42 0.94 19.10
C THR A 344 -10.35 2.15 18.93
N ILE A 345 -11.65 1.90 18.87
CA ILE A 345 -12.71 2.91 18.79
C ILE A 345 -12.96 3.46 20.20
N ARG A 346 -12.39 4.63 20.51
CA ARG A 346 -12.47 5.24 21.86
C ARG A 346 -13.57 6.28 22.04
N MET A 347 -14.17 6.72 20.94
CA MET A 347 -15.24 7.71 20.93
C MET A 347 -16.12 7.48 19.71
N LEU A 348 -17.43 7.65 19.88
CA LEU A 348 -18.40 7.71 18.79
C LEU A 348 -19.35 8.89 19.01
N ILE A 349 -19.75 9.52 17.90
CA ILE A 349 -20.82 10.50 17.87
C ILE A 349 -22.12 9.78 17.46
N ASP A 350 -23.20 10.00 18.22
CA ASP A 350 -24.53 9.46 17.91
C ASP A 350 -25.22 10.23 16.75
N GLU A 351 -26.54 10.05 16.56
CA GLU A 351 -27.28 10.75 15.51
C GLU A 351 -27.78 12.14 15.95
N GLN A 352 -27.76 12.41 17.25
CA GLN A 352 -28.17 13.65 17.92
C GLN A 352 -27.00 14.65 18.03
N GLY A 353 -25.75 14.16 17.93
CA GLY A 353 -24.51 14.95 18.03
C GLY A 353 -23.75 14.78 19.34
N ASN A 354 -24.20 13.91 20.27
CA ASN A 354 -23.53 13.68 21.54
C ASN A 354 -22.25 12.85 21.37
N ARG A 355 -21.23 13.14 22.18
CA ARG A 355 -19.93 12.45 22.20
C ARG A 355 -19.95 11.34 23.25
N LEU A 356 -20.06 10.09 22.83
CA LEU A 356 -19.99 8.92 23.71
C LEU A 356 -18.56 8.41 23.82
N GLU A 357 -18.06 8.26 25.05
CA GLU A 357 -16.69 7.80 25.35
C GLU A 357 -16.62 6.48 26.12
N SER A 358 -17.69 6.12 26.84
CA SER A 358 -17.72 4.85 27.58
C SER A 358 -17.83 3.68 26.61
N PHE A 359 -17.23 2.53 26.95
CA PHE A 359 -17.39 1.32 26.15
C PHE A 359 -18.87 0.92 26.03
N ASP A 360 -19.65 1.02 27.11
CA ASP A 360 -21.00 0.47 27.18
C ASP A 360 -22.05 1.31 26.45
N SER A 361 -21.97 2.64 26.53
CA SER A 361 -22.84 3.52 25.73
C SER A 361 -22.50 3.40 24.25
N MET A 362 -21.22 3.47 23.86
CA MET A 362 -20.80 3.22 22.47
C MET A 362 -21.26 1.85 21.95
N ALA A 363 -21.08 0.79 22.74
CA ALA A 363 -21.43 -0.58 22.36
C ALA A 363 -22.95 -0.75 22.19
N THR A 364 -23.75 -0.26 23.13
CA THR A 364 -25.19 -0.57 23.21
C THR A 364 -26.01 0.40 22.39
N GLU A 365 -25.88 1.70 22.66
CA GLU A 365 -26.75 2.75 22.13
C GLU A 365 -26.50 3.02 20.64
N VAL A 366 -25.25 2.88 20.18
CA VAL A 366 -24.87 3.20 18.79
C VAL A 366 -24.45 1.96 17.99
N VAL A 367 -23.52 1.13 18.48
CA VAL A 367 -22.99 0.02 17.66
C VAL A 367 -23.97 -1.14 17.51
N ILE A 368 -24.52 -1.68 18.61
CA ILE A 368 -25.51 -2.77 18.56
C ILE A 368 -26.80 -2.28 17.90
N ALA A 369 -27.33 -1.12 18.29
CA ALA A 369 -28.55 -0.57 17.72
C ALA A 369 -28.45 -0.37 16.19
N TYR A 370 -27.39 0.29 15.71
CA TYR A 370 -27.18 0.53 14.27
C TYR A 370 -27.09 -0.78 13.46
N TYR A 371 -26.31 -1.76 13.92
CA TYR A 371 -26.13 -2.99 13.16
C TYR A 371 -27.31 -3.97 13.26
N SER A 372 -28.05 -3.96 14.38
CA SER A 372 -29.30 -4.70 14.51
C SER A 372 -30.36 -4.14 13.56
N ASN A 373 -30.48 -2.81 13.46
CA ASN A 373 -31.40 -2.16 12.53
C ASN A 373 -30.94 -2.21 11.06
N LEU A 374 -29.65 -2.39 10.80
CA LEU A 374 -29.13 -2.57 9.43
C LEU A 374 -29.37 -4.01 8.93
N ILE A 375 -29.04 -5.03 9.72
CA ILE A 375 -28.95 -6.44 9.26
C ILE A 375 -30.07 -7.33 9.85
N GLY A 376 -30.55 -7.03 11.06
CA GLY A 376 -31.52 -7.84 11.81
C GLY A 376 -32.99 -7.49 11.60
N THR A 377 -33.31 -6.40 10.90
CA THR A 377 -34.69 -6.01 10.55
C THR A 377 -34.94 -6.13 9.05
N ALA A 378 -36.16 -6.56 8.68
CA ALA A 378 -36.61 -6.56 7.29
C ALA A 378 -36.88 -5.12 6.79
N ASP A 379 -36.95 -4.94 5.47
CA ASP A 379 -37.38 -3.66 4.88
C ASP A 379 -38.90 -3.71 4.59
N PRO A 380 -39.74 -2.88 5.23
CA PRO A 380 -41.19 -2.90 5.01
C PRO A 380 -41.59 -2.37 3.61
N LYS A 381 -40.67 -1.81 2.82
CA LYS A 381 -40.93 -1.38 1.44
C LYS A 381 -40.63 -2.47 0.40
N VAL A 382 -39.94 -3.56 0.79
CA VAL A 382 -39.69 -4.68 -0.12
C VAL A 382 -40.97 -5.48 -0.30
N LYS A 383 -41.32 -5.73 -1.57
CA LYS A 383 -42.54 -6.41 -2.01
C LYS A 383 -42.19 -7.80 -2.53
N GLY A 384 -43.09 -8.75 -2.34
CA GLY A 384 -42.95 -10.09 -2.90
C GLY A 384 -42.77 -10.04 -4.42
N THR A 385 -41.76 -10.78 -4.92
CA THR A 385 -41.49 -10.90 -6.35
C THR A 385 -42.04 -12.23 -6.88
N ASP A 386 -42.77 -12.20 -7.98
CA ASP A 386 -43.19 -13.43 -8.64
C ASP A 386 -42.01 -14.15 -9.32
N VAL A 387 -41.95 -15.46 -9.11
CA VAL A 387 -40.95 -16.36 -9.69
C VAL A 387 -41.19 -16.56 -11.20
N HIS A 388 -42.44 -16.50 -11.68
CA HIS A 388 -42.75 -16.69 -13.10
C HIS A 388 -42.25 -15.51 -13.94
N PHE A 389 -42.55 -14.27 -13.53
CA PHE A 389 -41.98 -13.06 -14.10
C PHE A 389 -40.44 -13.12 -14.22
N LEU A 390 -39.72 -13.62 -13.21
CA LEU A 390 -38.27 -13.78 -13.29
C LEU A 390 -37.81 -14.94 -14.21
N LYS A 391 -38.55 -16.05 -14.29
CA LYS A 391 -38.27 -17.14 -15.25
C LYS A 391 -38.35 -16.62 -16.68
N ASP A 392 -39.38 -15.82 -16.98
CA ASP A 392 -39.65 -15.28 -18.32
C ASP A 392 -38.64 -14.18 -18.68
N LEU A 393 -38.33 -13.28 -17.74
CA LEU A 393 -37.29 -12.25 -17.88
C LEU A 393 -35.88 -12.83 -18.12
N LEU A 394 -35.58 -14.01 -17.56
CA LEU A 394 -34.30 -14.70 -17.76
C LEU A 394 -34.31 -15.67 -18.96
N ASN A 395 -35.49 -16.05 -19.47
CA ASN A 395 -35.73 -17.02 -20.54
C ASN A 395 -34.75 -18.22 -20.53
N TYR A 396 -34.66 -18.91 -19.39
CA TYR A 396 -33.60 -19.89 -19.15
C TYR A 396 -34.09 -21.33 -18.98
N SER A 397 -33.25 -22.30 -19.37
CA SER A 397 -33.38 -23.72 -19.07
C SER A 397 -32.02 -24.31 -18.65
N LEU A 398 -31.97 -24.96 -17.49
CA LEU A 398 -30.77 -25.61 -16.94
C LEU A 398 -30.60 -27.00 -17.59
N PRO A 399 -29.50 -27.29 -18.31
CA PRO A 399 -29.32 -28.60 -18.92
C PRO A 399 -29.15 -29.69 -17.84
N PRO A 400 -29.71 -30.90 -18.00
CA PRO A 400 -29.75 -31.92 -16.95
C PRO A 400 -28.39 -32.31 -16.36
N GLU A 401 -27.33 -32.31 -17.17
CA GLU A 401 -25.96 -32.60 -16.74
C GLU A 401 -25.42 -31.58 -15.72
N TYR A 402 -25.77 -30.30 -15.86
CA TYR A 402 -25.42 -29.29 -14.85
C TYR A 402 -26.27 -29.44 -13.59
N ALA A 403 -27.55 -29.78 -13.74
CA ALA A 403 -28.45 -30.01 -12.62
C ALA A 403 -27.96 -31.17 -11.72
N SER A 404 -27.55 -32.29 -12.30
CA SER A 404 -27.01 -33.44 -11.55
C SER A 404 -25.65 -33.14 -10.89
N ASN A 405 -24.75 -32.43 -11.58
CA ASN A 405 -23.45 -32.04 -11.04
C ASN A 405 -23.56 -31.10 -9.82
N LEU A 406 -24.55 -30.20 -9.78
CA LEU A 406 -24.78 -29.32 -8.61
C LEU A 406 -25.05 -30.13 -7.33
N VAL A 407 -25.88 -31.19 -7.42
CA VAL A 407 -26.33 -32.00 -6.26
C VAL A 407 -25.48 -33.24 -5.97
N LYS A 408 -24.36 -33.44 -6.67
CA LYS A 408 -23.44 -34.59 -6.48
C LYS A 408 -23.00 -34.75 -5.01
N LYS A 409 -22.92 -35.98 -4.50
CA LYS A 409 -22.47 -36.27 -3.12
C LYS A 409 -21.11 -35.62 -2.83
N VAL A 410 -20.99 -34.91 -1.71
CA VAL A 410 -19.73 -34.30 -1.24
C VAL A 410 -18.83 -35.38 -0.62
N THR A 411 -17.56 -35.42 -1.02
CA THR A 411 -16.58 -36.41 -0.54
C THR A 411 -15.69 -35.82 0.57
N THR A 412 -14.95 -36.67 1.31
CA THR A 412 -14.00 -36.18 2.33
C THR A 412 -12.87 -35.37 1.69
N GLU A 413 -12.49 -35.73 0.46
CA GLU A 413 -11.41 -35.16 -0.33
C GLU A 413 -11.80 -33.75 -0.82
N GLU A 414 -13.03 -33.56 -1.30
CA GLU A 414 -13.57 -32.24 -1.68
C GLU A 414 -13.56 -31.27 -0.47
N ILE A 415 -13.82 -31.78 0.74
CA ILE A 415 -13.78 -31.01 1.99
C ILE A 415 -12.34 -30.70 2.40
N LYS A 416 -11.43 -31.68 2.30
CA LYS A 416 -10.00 -31.52 2.59
C LYS A 416 -9.36 -30.50 1.64
N GLU A 417 -9.59 -30.61 0.33
CA GLU A 417 -9.19 -29.59 -0.67
C GLU A 417 -9.67 -28.19 -0.27
N SER A 418 -10.95 -28.07 0.10
CA SER A 418 -11.59 -26.79 0.42
C SER A 418 -10.92 -26.10 1.62
N ILE A 419 -10.54 -26.87 2.66
CA ILE A 419 -9.83 -26.39 3.86
C ILE A 419 -8.33 -26.15 3.57
N PHE A 420 -7.65 -27.09 2.91
CA PHE A 420 -6.21 -26.98 2.61
C PHE A 420 -5.93 -25.81 1.65
N GLY A 421 -6.87 -25.49 0.75
CA GLY A 421 -6.85 -24.29 -0.08
C GLY A 421 -7.30 -22.99 0.61
N GLN A 422 -7.47 -22.93 1.93
CA GLN A 422 -7.58 -21.66 2.68
C GLN A 422 -6.18 -21.16 3.10
N GLY A 423 -5.97 -19.85 3.19
CA GLY A 423 -4.69 -19.29 3.64
C GLY A 423 -4.48 -19.47 5.15
N ASN A 424 -3.27 -19.87 5.57
CA ASN A 424 -2.95 -20.23 6.97
C ASN A 424 -3.25 -19.08 7.97
N ASP A 425 -2.98 -17.84 7.59
CA ASP A 425 -3.09 -16.66 8.48
C ASP A 425 -4.45 -15.93 8.38
N LYS A 426 -5.46 -16.52 7.71
CA LYS A 426 -6.80 -15.93 7.58
C LYS A 426 -7.49 -15.84 8.96
N ALA A 427 -8.32 -14.81 9.12
CA ALA A 427 -9.04 -14.58 10.38
C ALA A 427 -10.05 -15.70 10.67
N PRO A 428 -10.11 -16.18 11.93
CA PRO A 428 -11.09 -17.18 12.39
C PRO A 428 -12.50 -16.58 12.46
N GLY A 429 -13.50 -17.40 12.80
CA GLY A 429 -14.83 -16.92 13.19
C GLY A 429 -14.96 -16.74 14.71
N PRO A 430 -16.18 -16.80 15.26
CA PRO A 430 -16.41 -16.85 16.71
C PRO A 430 -15.78 -18.09 17.38
N ASP A 431 -15.50 -19.13 16.60
CA ASP A 431 -14.81 -20.38 16.97
C ASP A 431 -13.33 -20.19 17.28
N GLY A 432 -12.72 -19.07 16.88
CA GLY A 432 -11.31 -18.73 17.18
C GLY A 432 -10.26 -19.53 16.40
N PHE A 433 -10.59 -20.70 15.84
CA PHE A 433 -9.66 -21.56 15.11
C PHE A 433 -9.29 -21.06 13.71
N THR A 434 -8.00 -21.07 13.38
CA THR A 434 -7.47 -20.68 12.06
C THR A 434 -7.43 -21.86 11.08
N PRO A 435 -7.32 -21.63 9.76
CA PRO A 435 -7.11 -22.72 8.82
C PRO A 435 -5.82 -23.53 9.04
N LEU A 436 -4.82 -22.99 9.76
CA LEU A 436 -3.59 -23.75 10.04
C LEU A 436 -3.83 -24.88 11.06
N PHE A 437 -4.64 -24.64 12.09
CA PHE A 437 -5.06 -25.64 13.07
C PHE A 437 -5.62 -26.89 12.36
N PHE A 438 -6.66 -26.71 11.54
CA PHE A 438 -7.33 -27.81 10.84
C PHE A 438 -6.41 -28.55 9.85
N LYS A 439 -5.40 -27.89 9.27
CA LYS A 439 -4.43 -28.57 8.39
C LYS A 439 -3.42 -29.41 9.16
N ARG A 440 -2.94 -28.90 10.30
CA ARG A 440 -1.92 -29.57 11.13
C ARG A 440 -2.54 -30.73 11.92
N ALA A 441 -3.71 -30.54 12.52
CA ALA A 441 -4.43 -31.56 13.28
C ALA A 441 -5.36 -32.45 12.42
N TRP A 442 -5.21 -32.47 11.08
CA TRP A 442 -6.17 -33.14 10.18
C TRP A 442 -6.30 -34.64 10.45
N SER A 443 -5.24 -35.31 10.91
CA SER A 443 -5.26 -36.73 11.29
C SER A 443 -6.17 -37.03 12.49
N ILE A 444 -6.45 -36.04 13.33
CA ILE A 444 -7.27 -36.18 14.54
C ILE A 444 -8.69 -35.65 14.26
N VAL A 445 -8.81 -34.40 13.82
CA VAL A 445 -10.12 -33.71 13.70
C VAL A 445 -10.80 -33.91 12.33
N GLY A 446 -10.10 -34.50 11.37
CA GLY A 446 -10.50 -34.52 9.95
C GLY A 446 -11.85 -35.17 9.70
N ASP A 447 -12.13 -36.31 10.33
CA ASP A 447 -13.38 -37.05 10.10
C ASP A 447 -14.59 -36.45 10.83
N ASN A 448 -14.41 -35.85 12.02
CA ASN A 448 -15.47 -35.07 12.65
C ASN A 448 -15.80 -33.82 11.81
N VAL A 449 -14.77 -33.12 11.29
CA VAL A 449 -14.95 -31.96 10.41
C VAL A 449 -15.61 -32.37 9.08
N ALA A 450 -15.21 -33.49 8.48
CA ALA A 450 -15.84 -34.02 7.28
C ALA A 450 -17.30 -34.39 7.52
N THR A 451 -17.62 -35.00 8.67
CA THR A 451 -18.99 -35.35 9.08
C THR A 451 -19.83 -34.09 9.31
N ALA A 452 -19.30 -33.10 10.03
CA ALA A 452 -19.95 -31.82 10.28
C ALA A 452 -20.26 -31.03 8.98
N VAL A 453 -19.35 -31.05 8.00
CA VAL A 453 -19.59 -30.44 6.68
C VAL A 453 -20.61 -31.26 5.88
N LYS A 454 -20.51 -32.59 5.85
CA LYS A 454 -21.47 -33.48 5.17
C LYS A 454 -22.89 -33.32 5.72
N TYR A 455 -23.05 -33.09 7.03
CA TYR A 455 -24.36 -32.95 7.69
C TYR A 455 -25.29 -31.96 6.97
N LEU A 456 -24.77 -30.80 6.54
CA LEU A 456 -25.54 -29.83 5.75
C LEU A 456 -25.99 -30.40 4.40
N PHE A 457 -25.09 -31.06 3.66
CA PHE A 457 -25.40 -31.61 2.34
C PHE A 457 -26.37 -32.80 2.41
N HIS A 458 -26.45 -33.48 3.55
CA HIS A 458 -27.47 -34.50 3.83
C HIS A 458 -28.82 -33.87 4.22
N HIS A 459 -28.88 -33.05 5.27
CA HIS A 459 -30.13 -32.60 5.90
C HIS A 459 -30.65 -31.23 5.43
N SER A 460 -29.85 -30.47 4.68
CA SER A 460 -30.12 -29.06 4.33
C SER A 460 -30.25 -28.12 5.52
N THR A 461 -29.63 -28.46 6.66
CA THR A 461 -29.61 -27.66 7.89
C THR A 461 -28.18 -27.39 8.33
N LEU A 462 -27.87 -26.14 8.70
CA LEU A 462 -26.54 -25.74 9.19
C LEU A 462 -26.57 -25.51 10.72
N LEU A 463 -25.68 -26.17 11.45
CA LEU A 463 -25.53 -26.02 12.90
C LEU A 463 -25.23 -24.55 13.28
N HIS A 464 -25.99 -23.99 14.23
CA HIS A 464 -25.90 -22.58 14.59
C HIS A 464 -24.48 -22.15 15.00
N ALA A 465 -23.70 -23.02 15.66
CA ALA A 465 -22.31 -22.74 16.02
C ALA A 465 -21.43 -22.37 14.81
N PHE A 466 -21.61 -23.03 13.66
CA PHE A 466 -20.86 -22.72 12.43
C PHE A 466 -21.47 -21.56 11.63
N ASN A 467 -22.78 -21.32 11.78
CA ASN A 467 -23.52 -20.22 11.13
C ASN A 467 -23.29 -18.86 11.85
N SER A 468 -22.95 -18.88 13.13
CA SER A 468 -22.58 -17.69 13.91
C SER A 468 -21.36 -16.97 13.32
N THR A 469 -21.44 -15.64 13.25
CA THR A 469 -20.50 -14.80 12.50
C THR A 469 -20.07 -13.59 13.32
N THR A 470 -18.77 -13.31 13.35
CA THR A 470 -18.24 -12.09 13.97
C THR A 470 -18.15 -10.97 12.93
N ILE A 471 -18.80 -9.83 13.17
CA ILE A 471 -18.62 -8.61 12.36
C ILE A 471 -17.42 -7.83 12.91
N ALA A 472 -16.34 -7.76 12.15
CA ALA A 472 -15.20 -6.89 12.44
C ALA A 472 -15.42 -5.51 11.81
N LEU A 473 -15.18 -4.43 12.58
CA LEU A 473 -15.32 -3.05 12.11
C LEU A 473 -13.97 -2.54 11.59
N ILE A 474 -13.88 -2.20 10.31
CA ILE A 474 -12.67 -1.64 9.69
C ILE A 474 -12.91 -0.17 9.31
N PRO A 475 -12.07 0.79 9.72
CA PRO A 475 -12.19 2.20 9.33
C PRO A 475 -12.14 2.41 7.80
N LYS A 476 -13.05 3.23 7.25
CA LYS A 476 -12.98 3.71 5.85
C LYS A 476 -12.04 4.90 5.69
N ILE A 477 -11.93 5.71 6.73
CA ILE A 477 -11.24 7.00 6.77
C ILE A 477 -10.25 7.02 7.95
N PRO A 478 -9.22 7.88 7.92
CA PRO A 478 -8.46 8.22 9.13
C PRO A 478 -9.39 8.80 10.20
N ASN A 479 -9.15 8.46 11.47
CA ASN A 479 -9.85 8.98 12.65
C ASN A 479 -11.39 8.93 12.51
N PRO A 480 -12.00 7.73 12.32
CA PRO A 480 -13.45 7.58 12.22
C PRO A 480 -14.14 8.04 13.51
N SER A 481 -15.30 8.68 13.38
CA SER A 481 -16.04 9.27 14.51
C SER A 481 -17.51 8.83 14.58
N LYS A 482 -18.04 8.23 13.52
CA LYS A 482 -19.43 7.74 13.43
C LYS A 482 -19.43 6.28 13.00
N VAL A 483 -20.41 5.48 13.44
CA VAL A 483 -20.49 4.04 13.06
C VAL A 483 -20.62 3.86 11.53
N LYS A 484 -21.18 4.86 10.83
CA LYS A 484 -21.27 4.91 9.37
C LYS A 484 -19.89 4.97 8.68
N ASP A 485 -18.84 5.37 9.39
CA ASP A 485 -17.44 5.46 8.90
C ASP A 485 -16.73 4.10 8.83
N PHE A 486 -17.35 3.01 9.29
CA PHE A 486 -16.76 1.66 9.29
C PHE A 486 -17.33 0.76 8.19
N ILE A 487 -16.52 -0.20 7.75
CA ILE A 487 -16.91 -1.34 6.91
C ILE A 487 -17.13 -2.56 7.83
N PRO A 488 -18.29 -3.23 7.79
CA PRO A 488 -18.51 -4.50 8.48
C PRO A 488 -17.93 -5.67 7.68
N ILE A 489 -16.93 -6.37 8.20
CA ILE A 489 -16.38 -7.59 7.59
C ILE A 489 -16.83 -8.82 8.37
N SER A 490 -17.42 -9.80 7.67
CA SER A 490 -17.94 -11.05 8.21
C SER A 490 -16.84 -12.10 8.41
N CYS A 491 -16.35 -12.21 9.64
CA CYS A 491 -15.47 -13.27 10.09
C CYS A 491 -16.29 -14.54 10.42
N CYS A 492 -16.46 -15.40 9.41
CA CYS A 492 -17.10 -16.72 9.52
C CYS A 492 -16.12 -17.81 9.98
N SER A 493 -16.62 -18.94 10.51
CA SER A 493 -15.82 -20.12 10.84
C SER A 493 -15.08 -20.73 9.63
N VAL A 494 -14.02 -21.49 9.86
CA VAL A 494 -13.27 -22.19 8.79
C VAL A 494 -14.14 -23.27 8.12
N ILE A 495 -15.01 -23.91 8.91
CA ILE A 495 -15.96 -24.95 8.49
C ILE A 495 -17.04 -24.34 7.59
N TYR A 496 -17.64 -23.21 7.96
CA TYR A 496 -18.56 -22.47 7.08
C TYR A 496 -17.90 -22.07 5.76
N LYS A 497 -16.68 -21.51 5.81
CA LYS A 497 -15.89 -21.16 4.61
C LYS A 497 -15.55 -22.38 3.74
N SER A 498 -15.51 -23.59 4.31
CA SER A 498 -15.36 -24.84 3.55
C SER A 498 -16.63 -25.19 2.78
N ILE A 499 -17.79 -25.11 3.45
CA ILE A 499 -19.13 -25.30 2.87
C ILE A 499 -19.36 -24.33 1.70
N THR A 500 -19.18 -23.02 1.92
CA THR A 500 -19.51 -22.02 0.90
C THR A 500 -18.56 -22.07 -0.29
N LYS A 501 -17.29 -22.43 -0.08
CA LYS A 501 -16.37 -22.80 -1.17
C LYS A 501 -16.85 -23.96 -2.04
N ILE A 502 -17.46 -24.99 -1.47
CA ILE A 502 -17.96 -26.15 -2.22
C ILE A 502 -19.16 -25.74 -3.08
N LEU A 503 -20.11 -24.98 -2.53
CA LEU A 503 -21.22 -24.38 -3.27
C LEU A 503 -20.72 -23.46 -4.41
N VAL A 504 -19.69 -22.64 -4.14
CA VAL A 504 -19.02 -21.79 -5.14
C VAL A 504 -18.33 -22.60 -6.24
N LYS A 505 -17.58 -23.66 -5.90
CA LYS A 505 -16.90 -24.56 -6.86
C LYS A 505 -17.90 -25.12 -7.88
N ARG A 506 -19.12 -25.44 -7.42
CA ARG A 506 -20.23 -25.98 -8.21
C ARG A 506 -20.98 -24.92 -9.01
N LEU A 507 -21.19 -23.71 -8.48
CA LEU A 507 -21.80 -22.58 -9.20
C LEU A 507 -20.89 -21.96 -10.28
N THR A 508 -19.57 -21.98 -10.08
CA THR A 508 -18.59 -21.26 -10.92
C THR A 508 -18.58 -21.71 -12.39
N SER A 509 -19.03 -22.93 -12.70
CA SER A 509 -19.18 -23.42 -14.07
C SER A 509 -20.35 -22.79 -14.83
N LEU A 510 -21.41 -22.37 -14.12
CA LEU A 510 -22.62 -21.79 -14.70
C LEU A 510 -22.51 -20.27 -14.89
N VAL A 511 -22.02 -19.57 -13.85
CA VAL A 511 -22.04 -18.09 -13.75
C VAL A 511 -21.56 -17.37 -15.04
N PRO A 512 -20.42 -17.72 -15.67
CA PRO A 512 -19.92 -16.97 -16.84
C PRO A 512 -20.84 -17.02 -18.07
N ARG A 513 -21.69 -18.05 -18.20
CA ARG A 513 -22.67 -18.27 -19.28
C ARG A 513 -24.09 -17.77 -18.94
N LYS A 514 -24.30 -17.21 -17.74
CA LYS A 514 -25.63 -16.84 -17.22
C LYS A 514 -25.76 -15.39 -16.80
N VAL A 515 -24.66 -14.76 -16.41
CA VAL A 515 -24.64 -13.33 -16.10
C VAL A 515 -24.31 -12.52 -17.34
N SER A 516 -25.07 -11.45 -17.60
CA SER A 516 -24.85 -10.50 -18.69
C SER A 516 -23.40 -9.99 -18.73
N LEU A 517 -22.85 -9.77 -19.94
CA LEU A 517 -21.46 -9.32 -20.12
C LEU A 517 -21.17 -7.96 -19.46
N ASN A 518 -22.19 -7.15 -19.20
CA ASN A 518 -22.12 -5.84 -18.54
C ASN A 518 -21.48 -5.89 -17.14
N GLN A 519 -21.59 -7.03 -16.44
CA GLN A 519 -20.99 -7.27 -15.13
C GLN A 519 -19.60 -7.91 -15.28
N THR A 520 -18.55 -7.25 -14.79
CA THR A 520 -17.15 -7.71 -15.00
C THR A 520 -16.44 -8.27 -13.75
N THR A 521 -16.92 -8.01 -12.53
CA THR A 521 -16.29 -8.55 -11.31
C THR A 521 -16.95 -9.83 -10.80
N PHE A 522 -16.19 -10.58 -9.98
CA PHE A 522 -16.51 -11.89 -9.41
C PHE A 522 -16.79 -13.02 -10.43
N ILE A 523 -16.60 -12.79 -11.72
CA ILE A 523 -16.81 -13.78 -12.79
C ILE A 523 -15.46 -14.20 -13.38
N LYS A 524 -15.19 -15.51 -13.38
CA LYS A 524 -13.96 -16.10 -13.92
C LYS A 524 -13.80 -15.73 -15.41
N GLY A 525 -12.72 -15.03 -15.74
CA GLY A 525 -12.34 -14.69 -17.12
C GLY A 525 -12.63 -13.26 -17.56
N ARG A 526 -13.41 -12.47 -16.81
CA ARG A 526 -13.70 -11.05 -17.11
C ARG A 526 -12.69 -10.11 -16.45
N SER A 527 -12.49 -8.90 -16.99
CA SER A 527 -11.51 -7.93 -16.48
C SER A 527 -12.15 -6.59 -16.14
N ILE A 528 -11.66 -5.97 -15.05
CA ILE A 528 -11.96 -4.58 -14.68
C ILE A 528 -11.58 -3.59 -15.80
N VAL A 529 -10.56 -3.95 -16.61
CA VAL A 529 -10.00 -3.06 -17.63
C VAL A 529 -10.99 -2.86 -18.78
N ASP A 530 -11.78 -3.88 -19.16
CA ASP A 530 -12.82 -3.78 -20.19
C ASP A 530 -13.81 -2.64 -19.86
N ASN A 531 -14.33 -2.62 -18.62
CA ASN A 531 -15.24 -1.58 -18.14
C ASN A 531 -14.60 -0.19 -18.18
N THR A 532 -13.33 -0.07 -17.77
CA THR A 532 -12.64 1.24 -17.74
C THR A 532 -12.35 1.79 -19.14
N LEU A 533 -11.95 0.94 -20.09
CA LEU A 533 -11.70 1.34 -21.48
C LEU A 533 -13.00 1.75 -22.17
N LEU A 534 -14.05 0.93 -22.04
CA LEU A 534 -15.34 1.17 -22.68
C LEU A 534 -16.03 2.43 -22.11
N ALA A 535 -16.04 2.61 -20.79
CA ALA A 535 -16.57 3.85 -20.19
C ALA A 535 -15.84 5.10 -20.73
N GLN A 536 -14.51 5.03 -20.87
CA GLN A 536 -13.69 6.12 -21.38
C GLN A 536 -13.94 6.43 -22.87
N GLU A 537 -14.19 5.43 -23.71
CA GLU A 537 -14.58 5.65 -25.12
C GLU A 537 -15.96 6.31 -25.26
N LEU A 538 -16.88 6.00 -24.35
CA LEU A 538 -18.23 6.56 -24.34
C LEU A 538 -18.21 8.04 -23.89
N VAL A 539 -17.44 8.40 -22.85
CA VAL A 539 -17.38 9.78 -22.34
C VAL A 539 -16.44 10.73 -23.09
N LYS A 540 -15.52 10.22 -23.93
CA LYS A 540 -14.56 11.03 -24.75
C LYS A 540 -15.19 12.23 -25.48
N GLY A 541 -16.49 12.15 -25.84
CA GLY A 541 -17.20 13.21 -26.55
C GLY A 541 -17.84 14.31 -25.67
N TYR A 542 -17.92 14.14 -24.34
CA TYR A 542 -18.83 14.93 -23.49
C TYR A 542 -18.43 16.40 -23.28
N GLY A 543 -17.29 16.84 -23.81
CA GLY A 543 -16.87 18.25 -23.79
C GLY A 543 -17.21 19.05 -25.05
N ARG A 544 -17.85 18.46 -26.07
CA ARG A 544 -18.10 19.11 -27.37
C ARG A 544 -19.43 19.89 -27.37
N LYS A 545 -19.40 21.16 -27.81
CA LYS A 545 -20.59 22.04 -27.90
C LYS A 545 -21.65 21.48 -28.86
N SER A 546 -21.26 21.12 -30.08
CA SER A 546 -22.15 20.44 -31.04
C SER A 546 -21.92 18.92 -30.98
N ILE A 547 -22.88 18.20 -30.38
CA ILE A 547 -22.91 16.74 -30.28
C ILE A 547 -24.34 16.26 -30.00
N SER A 548 -24.72 15.06 -30.46
CA SER A 548 -26.09 14.56 -30.25
C SER A 548 -26.40 14.24 -28.77
N PRO A 549 -27.64 14.51 -28.29
CA PRO A 549 -28.01 14.46 -26.87
C PRO A 549 -27.70 13.11 -26.21
N ARG A 550 -26.95 13.16 -25.11
CA ARG A 550 -26.48 11.96 -24.38
C ARG A 550 -26.34 12.19 -22.88
N CYS A 551 -26.59 11.15 -22.11
CA CYS A 551 -26.37 11.14 -20.67
C CYS A 551 -25.71 9.83 -20.22
N SER A 552 -24.90 9.91 -19.17
CA SER A 552 -24.45 8.77 -18.38
C SER A 552 -24.68 9.02 -16.90
N LEU A 553 -25.05 7.98 -16.15
CA LEU A 553 -25.40 8.07 -14.73
C LEU A 553 -24.51 7.12 -13.93
N LYS A 554 -23.73 7.67 -13.00
CA LYS A 554 -23.01 6.88 -11.99
C LYS A 554 -23.92 6.73 -10.77
N ILE A 555 -24.24 5.50 -10.43
CA ILE A 555 -25.17 5.15 -9.34
C ILE A 555 -24.36 4.58 -8.15
N ASP A 556 -24.75 4.95 -6.94
CA ASP A 556 -24.20 4.46 -5.66
C ASP A 556 -25.34 3.72 -4.92
N LEU A 557 -25.18 2.43 -4.66
CA LEU A 557 -26.18 1.63 -3.95
C LEU A 557 -25.95 1.70 -2.44
N GLN A 558 -27.00 1.96 -1.67
CA GLN A 558 -26.90 2.11 -0.23
C GLN A 558 -26.61 0.74 0.42
N LYS A 559 -25.36 0.56 0.86
CA LYS A 559 -24.95 -0.57 1.72
C LYS A 559 -25.23 -1.95 1.09
N ALA A 560 -25.07 -2.08 -0.23
CA ALA A 560 -25.63 -3.15 -1.05
C ALA A 560 -25.47 -4.60 -0.54
N PHE A 561 -24.30 -4.96 0.02
CA PHE A 561 -24.11 -6.28 0.62
C PHE A 561 -24.89 -6.46 1.93
N ASP A 562 -25.07 -5.42 2.73
CA ASP A 562 -25.76 -5.46 4.03
C ASP A 562 -27.30 -5.41 3.89
N THR A 563 -27.84 -4.99 2.73
CA THR A 563 -29.28 -4.69 2.53
C THR A 563 -30.05 -5.68 1.64
N LEU A 564 -29.38 -6.49 0.82
CA LEU A 564 -30.00 -7.43 -0.13
C LEU A 564 -30.97 -8.42 0.54
N HIS A 565 -32.21 -8.50 0.06
CA HIS A 565 -33.27 -9.31 0.65
C HIS A 565 -33.12 -10.82 0.37
N TRP A 566 -33.35 -11.66 1.39
CA TRP A 566 -33.13 -13.11 1.32
C TRP A 566 -34.14 -13.85 0.43
N ASP A 567 -35.41 -13.46 0.47
CA ASP A 567 -36.41 -14.06 -0.42
C ASP A 567 -36.12 -13.76 -1.88
N PHE A 568 -35.59 -12.57 -2.19
CA PHE A 568 -35.22 -12.20 -3.55
C PHE A 568 -34.11 -13.11 -4.10
N ILE A 569 -33.05 -13.36 -3.32
CA ILE A 569 -32.00 -14.34 -3.67
C ILE A 569 -32.64 -15.70 -3.94
N SER A 570 -33.54 -16.14 -3.07
CA SER A 570 -34.22 -17.43 -3.15
C SER A 570 -35.11 -17.55 -4.41
N ILE A 571 -35.83 -16.49 -4.76
CA ILE A 571 -36.66 -16.36 -5.96
C ILE A 571 -35.79 -16.34 -7.23
N VAL A 572 -34.64 -15.66 -7.22
CA VAL A 572 -33.65 -15.68 -8.32
C VAL A 572 -33.08 -17.07 -8.56
N LEU A 573 -32.72 -17.82 -7.50
CA LEU A 573 -32.22 -19.20 -7.62
C LEU A 573 -33.30 -20.15 -8.17
N LYS A 574 -34.57 -19.94 -7.79
CA LYS A 574 -35.75 -20.68 -8.31
C LYS A 574 -36.04 -20.31 -9.77
N ALA A 575 -35.88 -19.05 -10.16
CA ALA A 575 -36.01 -18.59 -11.54
C ALA A 575 -34.91 -19.12 -12.47
N LEU A 576 -33.69 -19.30 -11.94
CA LEU A 576 -32.57 -19.98 -12.62
C LEU A 576 -32.76 -21.50 -12.75
N LYS A 577 -33.90 -22.06 -12.32
CA LYS A 577 -34.25 -23.50 -12.38
C LYS A 577 -33.18 -24.41 -11.76
N LEU A 578 -32.51 -23.93 -10.69
CA LEU A 578 -31.56 -24.75 -9.94
C LEU A 578 -32.30 -25.88 -9.18
N PRO A 579 -31.68 -27.04 -8.94
CA PRO A 579 -32.32 -28.12 -8.21
C PRO A 579 -32.70 -27.68 -6.79
N GLN A 580 -33.94 -27.92 -6.34
CA GLN A 580 -34.42 -27.42 -5.05
C GLN A 580 -33.52 -27.81 -3.87
N ARG A 581 -32.96 -29.03 -3.86
CA ARG A 581 -31.97 -29.47 -2.85
C ARG A 581 -30.73 -28.57 -2.79
N PHE A 582 -30.24 -28.08 -3.93
CA PHE A 582 -29.10 -27.15 -3.99
C PHE A 582 -29.50 -25.74 -3.53
N ILE A 583 -30.74 -25.33 -3.78
CA ILE A 583 -31.29 -24.06 -3.27
C ILE A 583 -31.40 -24.13 -1.73
N ASN A 584 -31.93 -25.21 -1.16
CA ASN A 584 -32.03 -25.39 0.30
C ASN A 584 -30.65 -25.31 0.98
N TRP A 585 -29.59 -25.87 0.36
CA TRP A 585 -28.21 -25.76 0.86
C TRP A 585 -27.67 -24.32 0.88
N ILE A 586 -28.16 -23.45 -0.02
CA ILE A 586 -27.80 -22.03 -0.07
C ILE A 586 -28.66 -21.22 0.91
N GLU A 587 -29.97 -21.45 0.96
CA GLU A 587 -30.89 -20.82 1.92
C GLU A 587 -30.42 -21.08 3.36
N ALA A 588 -30.06 -22.32 3.70
CA ALA A 588 -29.49 -22.70 5.00
C ALA A 588 -28.20 -21.96 5.39
N CYS A 589 -27.44 -21.44 4.41
CA CYS A 589 -26.26 -20.61 4.69
C CYS A 589 -26.62 -19.23 5.22
N PHE A 590 -27.80 -18.66 4.93
CA PHE A 590 -28.20 -17.32 5.39
C PHE A 590 -29.40 -17.28 6.33
N SER A 591 -30.45 -18.08 6.13
CA SER A 591 -31.74 -17.90 6.83
C SER A 591 -31.68 -17.97 8.36
N GLU A 592 -30.71 -18.70 8.94
CA GLU A 592 -30.48 -18.81 10.39
C GLU A 592 -29.17 -18.12 10.87
N ALA A 593 -28.64 -17.19 10.06
CA ALA A 593 -27.43 -16.44 10.39
C ALA A 593 -27.61 -15.61 11.67
N ARG A 594 -26.61 -15.69 12.56
CA ARG A 594 -26.52 -14.89 13.79
C ARG A 594 -25.19 -14.15 13.87
N PHE A 595 -25.24 -12.94 14.40
CA PHE A 595 -24.14 -11.98 14.35
C PHE A 595 -23.79 -11.43 15.73
N SER A 596 -22.49 -11.34 16.01
CA SER A 596 -21.90 -10.57 17.12
C SER A 596 -20.88 -9.59 16.56
N ILE A 597 -20.69 -8.44 17.19
CA ILE A 597 -19.79 -7.39 16.69
C ILE A 597 -18.48 -7.41 17.49
N SER A 598 -17.34 -7.40 16.80
CA SER A 598 -16.02 -7.32 17.42
C SER A 598 -15.65 -5.86 17.70
N PHE A 599 -15.99 -5.37 18.88
CA PHE A 599 -15.76 -4.00 19.34
C PHE A 599 -14.61 -3.96 20.37
N ASN A 600 -13.53 -3.23 20.06
CA ASN A 600 -12.31 -3.12 20.88
C ASN A 600 -11.74 -4.45 21.40
N GLY A 601 -11.89 -5.53 20.62
CA GLY A 601 -11.41 -6.87 20.95
C GLY A 601 -12.37 -7.75 21.76
N ASN A 602 -13.49 -7.18 22.24
CA ASN A 602 -14.60 -7.92 22.84
C ASN A 602 -15.64 -8.29 21.77
N LEU A 603 -16.47 -9.31 22.04
CA LEU A 603 -17.70 -9.54 21.27
C LEU A 603 -18.87 -8.86 22.00
N ILE A 604 -19.65 -8.07 21.27
CA ILE A 604 -20.85 -7.38 21.78
C ILE A 604 -22.06 -7.73 20.91
N GLY A 605 -23.22 -7.87 21.56
CA GLY A 605 -24.48 -8.28 20.94
C GLY A 605 -24.49 -9.74 20.43
N TYR A 606 -25.69 -10.29 20.27
CA TYR A 606 -25.91 -11.56 19.57
C TYR A 606 -27.33 -11.55 18.99
N PHE A 607 -27.46 -11.26 17.69
CA PHE A 607 -28.76 -11.07 17.03
C PHE A 607 -28.89 -11.91 15.76
N ARG A 608 -30.13 -12.23 15.37
CA ARG A 608 -30.46 -12.92 14.11
C ARG A 608 -30.43 -11.91 12.95
N GLY A 609 -29.94 -12.31 11.78
CA GLY A 609 -30.15 -11.55 10.55
C GLY A 609 -31.59 -11.69 10.01
N ALA A 610 -32.00 -10.69 9.22
CA ALA A 610 -33.22 -10.73 8.40
C ALA A 610 -32.95 -10.40 6.92
N ARG A 611 -31.83 -9.73 6.63
CA ARG A 611 -31.37 -9.39 5.27
C ARG A 611 -29.84 -9.34 5.20
N GLY A 612 -29.31 -9.16 3.99
CA GLY A 612 -27.89 -8.97 3.73
C GLY A 612 -27.09 -10.27 3.60
N ILE A 613 -25.94 -10.16 2.93
CA ILE A 613 -25.03 -11.25 2.60
C ILE A 613 -23.63 -10.93 3.15
N ARG A 614 -22.91 -11.97 3.58
CA ARG A 614 -21.72 -11.84 4.42
C ARG A 614 -20.52 -11.26 3.64
N GLN A 615 -20.15 -10.02 3.93
CA GLN A 615 -18.95 -9.39 3.38
C GLN A 615 -17.67 -10.16 3.77
N GLY A 616 -17.11 -10.96 2.86
CA GLY A 616 -15.93 -11.81 3.10
C GLY A 616 -16.19 -13.32 3.09
N ASP A 617 -17.45 -13.74 2.92
CA ASP A 617 -17.81 -15.13 2.57
C ASP A 617 -17.58 -15.40 1.07
N PRO A 618 -16.97 -16.55 0.68
CA PRO A 618 -16.85 -16.97 -0.72
C PRO A 618 -18.15 -17.00 -1.55
N LEU A 619 -19.30 -17.34 -0.98
CA LEU A 619 -20.56 -17.51 -1.73
C LEU A 619 -21.26 -16.18 -2.01
N SER A 620 -21.23 -15.26 -1.04
CA SER A 620 -21.92 -13.97 -1.09
C SER A 620 -21.69 -13.16 -2.39
N PRO A 621 -20.45 -13.03 -2.95
CA PRO A 621 -20.23 -12.34 -4.23
C PRO A 621 -20.94 -12.96 -5.43
N ILE A 622 -21.13 -14.28 -5.47
CA ILE A 622 -21.88 -14.94 -6.56
C ILE A 622 -23.38 -14.66 -6.41
N LEU A 623 -23.93 -14.75 -5.20
CA LEU A 623 -25.35 -14.44 -4.95
C LEU A 623 -25.67 -12.98 -5.28
N PHE A 624 -24.77 -12.05 -4.93
CA PHE A 624 -24.89 -10.64 -5.31
C PHE A 624 -24.92 -10.46 -6.84
N VAL A 625 -23.98 -11.11 -7.55
CA VAL A 625 -23.88 -11.01 -9.01
C VAL A 625 -25.08 -11.64 -9.73
N LEU A 626 -25.64 -12.75 -9.23
CA LEU A 626 -26.87 -13.33 -9.77
C LEU A 626 -28.08 -12.41 -9.51
N SER A 627 -28.12 -11.72 -8.38
CA SER A 627 -29.17 -10.74 -8.04
C SER A 627 -29.10 -9.50 -8.93
N MET A 628 -27.90 -8.93 -9.12
CA MET A 628 -27.67 -7.80 -10.03
C MET A 628 -27.92 -8.14 -11.50
N ASN A 629 -27.84 -9.42 -11.89
CA ASN A 629 -28.20 -9.84 -13.25
C ASN A 629 -29.69 -9.60 -13.57
N ILE A 630 -30.58 -9.59 -12.57
CA ILE A 630 -31.98 -9.22 -12.77
C ILE A 630 -32.10 -7.75 -13.20
N LEU A 631 -31.37 -6.85 -12.52
CA LEU A 631 -31.32 -5.44 -12.90
C LEU A 631 -30.75 -5.26 -14.32
N SER A 632 -29.72 -6.03 -14.68
CA SER A 632 -29.19 -6.04 -16.06
C SER A 632 -30.24 -6.47 -17.09
N SER A 633 -31.03 -7.52 -16.80
CA SER A 633 -32.12 -7.97 -17.68
C SER A 633 -33.27 -6.96 -17.76
N LEU A 634 -33.64 -6.33 -16.64
CA LEU A 634 -34.67 -5.28 -16.60
C LEU A 634 -34.28 -4.10 -17.50
N PHE A 635 -33.05 -3.58 -17.39
CA PHE A 635 -32.57 -2.50 -18.26
C PHE A 635 -32.61 -2.89 -19.74
N ASN A 636 -32.19 -4.12 -20.08
CA ASN A 636 -32.19 -4.57 -21.48
C ASN A 636 -33.62 -4.73 -22.03
N LEU A 637 -34.56 -5.26 -21.23
CA LEU A 637 -35.98 -5.38 -21.60
C LEU A 637 -36.62 -3.99 -21.83
N VAL A 638 -36.40 -3.06 -20.91
CA VAL A 638 -36.99 -1.71 -20.94
C VAL A 638 -36.40 -0.87 -22.09
N ALA A 639 -35.09 -0.99 -22.37
CA ALA A 639 -34.47 -0.37 -23.54
C ALA A 639 -34.95 -0.98 -24.87
N THR A 640 -35.24 -2.28 -24.90
CA THR A 640 -35.79 -2.97 -26.08
C THR A 640 -37.26 -2.58 -26.33
N LYS A 641 -38.05 -2.36 -25.26
CA LYS A 641 -39.42 -1.80 -25.34
C LYS A 641 -39.44 -0.28 -25.61
N GLY A 642 -38.30 0.39 -25.77
CA GLY A 642 -38.21 1.82 -26.07
C GLY A 642 -38.53 2.77 -24.91
N LEU A 643 -38.81 2.23 -23.72
CA LEU A 643 -39.18 3.00 -22.50
C LEU A 643 -38.05 3.90 -21.98
N PHE A 644 -36.78 3.58 -22.30
CA PHE A 644 -35.72 4.59 -22.35
C PHE A 644 -34.89 4.42 -23.62
N ASN A 645 -34.33 5.51 -24.13
CA ASN A 645 -33.58 5.49 -25.38
C ASN A 645 -32.09 5.24 -25.15
N TYR A 646 -31.49 4.37 -25.97
CA TYR A 646 -30.05 4.08 -25.95
C TYR A 646 -29.19 5.35 -26.14
N HIS A 647 -28.06 5.38 -25.44
CA HIS A 647 -26.97 6.31 -25.74
C HIS A 647 -26.50 6.15 -27.21
N PRO A 648 -26.18 7.24 -27.96
CA PRO A 648 -25.90 7.15 -29.40
C PRO A 648 -24.76 6.20 -29.79
N LYS A 649 -23.74 6.07 -28.93
CA LYS A 649 -22.62 5.13 -29.09
C LYS A 649 -22.91 3.72 -28.53
N CYS A 650 -24.14 3.36 -28.20
CA CYS A 650 -24.45 2.07 -27.57
C CYS A 650 -25.46 1.20 -28.32
N LYS A 651 -26.39 1.80 -29.09
CA LYS A 651 -27.50 1.09 -29.77
C LYS A 651 -27.06 -0.13 -30.61
N ARG A 652 -25.93 -0.07 -31.32
CA ARG A 652 -25.46 -1.19 -32.18
C ARG A 652 -25.09 -2.47 -31.44
N ILE A 653 -24.83 -2.39 -30.14
CA ILE A 653 -24.44 -3.55 -29.29
C ILE A 653 -25.38 -3.76 -28.09
N GLY A 654 -26.58 -3.14 -28.11
CA GLY A 654 -27.55 -3.24 -27.01
C GLY A 654 -27.06 -2.74 -25.65
N LEU A 655 -25.99 -1.93 -25.60
CA LEU A 655 -25.35 -1.58 -24.33
C LEU A 655 -26.18 -0.55 -23.53
N THR A 656 -26.71 -0.98 -22.38
CA THR A 656 -27.50 -0.14 -21.47
C THR A 656 -26.68 0.41 -20.30
N HIS A 657 -25.76 -0.38 -19.75
CA HIS A 657 -24.99 -0.06 -18.53
C HIS A 657 -23.68 -0.87 -18.45
N LEU A 658 -22.78 -0.51 -17.52
CA LEU A 658 -21.64 -1.29 -17.08
C LEU A 658 -21.69 -1.46 -15.57
N SER A 659 -21.41 -2.66 -15.06
CA SER A 659 -21.43 -2.99 -13.64
C SER A 659 -20.11 -3.57 -13.16
N PHE A 660 -19.70 -3.17 -11.98
CA PHE A 660 -18.61 -3.77 -11.21
C PHE A 660 -19.13 -4.08 -9.80
N ALA A 661 -20.06 -5.04 -9.72
CA ALA A 661 -20.90 -5.28 -8.54
C ALA A 661 -21.80 -4.07 -8.26
N ASP A 662 -21.59 -3.34 -7.16
CA ASP A 662 -22.40 -2.18 -6.76
C ASP A 662 -21.98 -0.85 -7.42
N ASP A 663 -20.76 -0.76 -7.96
CA ASP A 663 -20.35 0.32 -8.88
C ASP A 663 -21.10 0.16 -10.22
N LEU A 664 -22.12 1.00 -10.47
CA LEU A 664 -22.98 0.95 -11.66
C LEU A 664 -22.89 2.24 -12.49
N LEU A 665 -22.70 2.10 -13.80
CA LEU A 665 -22.59 3.21 -14.76
C LEU A 665 -23.53 2.99 -15.97
N ILE A 666 -24.63 3.74 -16.01
CA ILE A 666 -25.73 3.59 -17.00
C ILE A 666 -25.54 4.60 -18.15
N PHE A 667 -25.97 4.26 -19.37
CA PHE A 667 -25.82 5.09 -20.57
C PHE A 667 -27.13 5.23 -21.37
N CYS A 668 -27.64 6.44 -21.54
CA CYS A 668 -28.87 6.72 -22.28
C CYS A 668 -28.78 7.93 -23.23
N LYS A 669 -29.85 8.16 -24.00
CA LYS A 669 -30.11 9.41 -24.71
C LYS A 669 -30.25 10.56 -23.70
N GLY A 670 -29.85 11.75 -24.10
CA GLY A 670 -29.94 12.96 -23.28
C GLY A 670 -31.32 13.60 -23.30
N ASN A 671 -32.31 12.99 -22.65
CA ASN A 671 -33.64 13.55 -22.40
C ASN A 671 -34.21 13.08 -21.06
N VAL A 672 -35.15 13.85 -20.50
CA VAL A 672 -35.77 13.60 -19.18
C VAL A 672 -36.40 12.21 -19.15
N ASP A 673 -37.20 11.87 -20.16
CA ASP A 673 -37.94 10.61 -20.28
C ASP A 673 -37.03 9.38 -20.13
N SER A 674 -35.86 9.38 -20.76
CA SER A 674 -34.91 8.26 -20.67
C SER A 674 -34.30 8.13 -19.27
N VAL A 675 -34.13 9.23 -18.55
CA VAL A 675 -33.63 9.22 -17.18
C VAL A 675 -34.71 8.78 -16.20
N VAL A 676 -35.95 9.27 -16.36
CA VAL A 676 -37.10 8.83 -15.55
C VAL A 676 -37.38 7.34 -15.74
N GLY A 677 -37.30 6.83 -16.97
CA GLY A 677 -37.40 5.38 -17.26
C GLY A 677 -36.28 4.55 -16.60
N ILE A 678 -35.10 5.12 -16.38
CA ILE A 678 -34.00 4.48 -15.63
C ILE A 678 -34.27 4.49 -14.12
N ILE A 679 -34.77 5.60 -13.56
CA ILE A 679 -35.15 5.66 -12.13
C ILE A 679 -36.27 4.65 -11.84
N TYR A 680 -37.31 4.59 -12.68
CA TYR A 680 -38.38 3.60 -12.54
C TYR A 680 -37.87 2.15 -12.49
N VAL A 681 -36.87 1.78 -13.30
CA VAL A 681 -36.25 0.45 -13.25
C VAL A 681 -35.49 0.22 -11.94
N LEU A 682 -34.79 1.24 -11.43
CA LEU A 682 -34.06 1.16 -10.16
C LEU A 682 -35.02 1.07 -8.97
N ASP A 683 -36.12 1.84 -8.95
CA ASP A 683 -37.14 1.80 -7.90
C ASP A 683 -37.86 0.44 -7.88
N ARG A 684 -38.27 -0.08 -9.05
CA ARG A 684 -38.84 -1.42 -9.17
C ARG A 684 -37.85 -2.50 -8.71
N PHE A 685 -36.56 -2.35 -9.01
CA PHE A 685 -35.54 -3.28 -8.52
C PHE A 685 -35.30 -3.14 -7.00
N TYR A 686 -35.41 -1.94 -6.41
CA TYR A 686 -35.39 -1.75 -4.96
C TYR A 686 -36.58 -2.46 -4.30
N GLU A 687 -37.81 -2.25 -4.80
CA GLU A 687 -39.00 -2.95 -4.29
C GLU A 687 -38.84 -4.47 -4.32
N MET A 688 -38.14 -5.03 -5.32
CA MET A 688 -37.91 -6.47 -5.44
C MET A 688 -36.76 -6.99 -4.56
N SER A 689 -35.70 -6.19 -4.32
CA SER A 689 -34.41 -6.69 -3.82
C SER A 689 -33.90 -6.05 -2.51
N GLY A 690 -34.46 -4.93 -2.07
CA GLY A 690 -33.95 -4.14 -0.94
C GLY A 690 -32.73 -3.26 -1.25
N LEU A 691 -32.22 -3.27 -2.50
CA LEU A 691 -31.07 -2.47 -2.92
C LEU A 691 -31.45 -1.02 -3.24
N ASN A 692 -31.58 -0.19 -2.20
CA ASN A 692 -31.94 1.23 -2.31
C ASN A 692 -30.83 2.10 -2.94
N LEU A 693 -31.25 3.19 -3.59
CA LEU A 693 -30.34 4.21 -4.14
C LEU A 693 -29.83 5.17 -3.06
N ASN A 694 -28.56 5.55 -3.16
CA ASN A 694 -27.99 6.64 -2.37
C ASN A 694 -27.92 7.92 -3.23
N ALA A 695 -29.05 8.59 -3.42
CA ALA A 695 -29.20 9.73 -4.33
C ALA A 695 -28.15 10.84 -4.12
N GLY A 696 -27.77 11.13 -2.87
CA GLY A 696 -26.73 12.11 -2.53
C GLY A 696 -25.29 11.74 -2.94
N LYS A 697 -25.06 10.51 -3.43
CA LYS A 697 -23.81 10.08 -4.09
C LYS A 697 -23.99 9.71 -5.57
N CYS A 698 -25.23 9.69 -6.08
CA CYS A 698 -25.50 9.49 -7.49
C CYS A 698 -25.19 10.76 -8.30
N VAL A 699 -24.52 10.60 -9.45
CA VAL A 699 -24.04 11.71 -10.28
C VAL A 699 -24.34 11.43 -11.74
N PHE A 700 -24.95 12.40 -12.43
CA PHE A 700 -25.24 12.29 -13.87
C PHE A 700 -24.40 13.28 -14.69
N PHE A 701 -23.96 12.85 -15.87
CA PHE A 701 -23.14 13.62 -16.81
C PHE A 701 -23.92 13.75 -18.12
N THR A 702 -23.81 14.89 -18.80
CA THR A 702 -24.57 15.19 -20.01
C THR A 702 -23.70 15.83 -21.09
N ALA A 703 -24.13 15.70 -22.35
CA ALA A 703 -23.61 16.51 -23.46
C ALA A 703 -24.67 16.63 -24.57
N GLY A 704 -24.70 17.77 -25.26
CA GLY A 704 -25.74 18.06 -26.27
C GLY A 704 -27.15 18.20 -25.67
N ILE A 705 -27.26 18.78 -24.47
CA ILE A 705 -28.54 19.00 -23.76
C ILE A 705 -28.58 20.48 -23.31
N SER A 706 -29.75 21.11 -23.32
CA SER A 706 -29.96 22.46 -22.79
C SER A 706 -29.99 22.50 -21.25
N ASN A 707 -29.66 23.65 -20.66
CA ASN A 707 -29.63 23.83 -19.20
C ASN A 707 -30.99 23.51 -18.56
N ASN A 708 -32.10 23.98 -19.15
CA ASN A 708 -33.45 23.71 -18.67
C ASN A 708 -33.73 22.19 -18.52
N SER A 709 -33.25 21.37 -19.47
CA SER A 709 -33.40 19.92 -19.42
C SER A 709 -32.46 19.25 -18.40
N ILE A 710 -31.29 19.85 -18.13
CA ILE A 710 -30.39 19.42 -17.04
C ILE A 710 -31.04 19.69 -15.68
N ASP A 711 -31.69 20.84 -15.49
CA ASP A 711 -32.39 21.15 -14.25
C ASP A 711 -33.68 20.34 -14.06
N LEU A 712 -34.40 20.00 -15.15
CA LEU A 712 -35.50 19.03 -15.08
C LEU A 712 -35.01 17.64 -14.63
N ILE A 713 -33.87 17.16 -15.17
CA ILE A 713 -33.26 15.90 -14.71
C ILE A 713 -32.84 15.99 -13.23
N ARG A 714 -32.20 17.10 -12.81
CA ARG A 714 -31.83 17.34 -11.40
C ARG A 714 -33.04 17.30 -10.48
N ARG A 715 -34.15 17.96 -10.83
CA ARG A 715 -35.40 17.97 -10.04
C ARG A 715 -36.06 16.59 -9.99
N ALA A 716 -36.10 15.87 -11.11
CA ALA A 716 -36.75 14.56 -11.21
C ALA A 716 -35.97 13.41 -10.53
N THR A 717 -34.65 13.55 -10.35
CA THR A 717 -33.77 12.50 -9.79
C THR A 717 -33.21 12.81 -8.41
N GLY A 718 -33.11 14.09 -8.04
CA GLY A 718 -32.31 14.54 -6.89
C GLY A 718 -30.80 14.36 -7.07
N PHE A 719 -30.31 13.92 -8.23
CA PHE A 719 -28.89 13.62 -8.46
C PHE A 719 -28.08 14.90 -8.75
N HIS A 720 -26.78 14.85 -8.45
CA HIS A 720 -25.88 15.95 -8.77
C HIS A 720 -25.46 15.91 -10.26
N HIS A 721 -25.44 17.06 -10.93
CA HIS A 721 -24.90 17.19 -12.28
C HIS A 721 -23.36 17.28 -12.24
N GLY A 722 -22.68 16.26 -12.74
CA GLY A 722 -21.24 16.09 -12.60
C GLY A 722 -20.42 16.73 -13.72
N CYS A 723 -19.27 17.29 -13.36
CA CYS A 723 -18.20 17.63 -14.30
C CYS A 723 -17.23 16.45 -14.47
N LEU A 724 -16.64 16.34 -15.67
CA LEU A 724 -15.49 15.45 -15.92
C LEU A 724 -14.20 16.26 -15.74
N PRO A 725 -13.14 15.70 -15.10
CA PRO A 725 -12.97 14.28 -14.81
C PRO A 725 -13.59 13.78 -13.50
N VAL A 726 -13.98 12.48 -13.47
CA VAL A 726 -14.52 11.80 -12.28
C VAL A 726 -13.83 10.46 -12.03
N ARG A 727 -13.64 10.05 -10.76
CA ARG A 727 -13.05 8.73 -10.41
C ARG A 727 -14.11 7.60 -10.52
N TYR A 728 -13.82 6.60 -11.34
CA TYR A 728 -14.61 5.36 -11.54
C TYR A 728 -13.64 4.17 -11.55
N LEU A 729 -13.92 3.14 -10.73
CA LEU A 729 -13.05 1.96 -10.56
C LEU A 729 -11.58 2.30 -10.26
N GLY A 730 -11.36 3.40 -9.52
CA GLY A 730 -10.04 3.93 -9.17
C GLY A 730 -9.37 4.83 -10.23
N LEU A 731 -9.92 4.94 -11.45
CA LEU A 731 -9.34 5.72 -12.55
C LEU A 731 -10.14 7.01 -12.83
N PRO A 732 -9.47 8.10 -13.28
CA PRO A 732 -10.18 9.29 -13.75
C PRO A 732 -10.73 9.05 -15.17
N LEU A 733 -12.05 9.15 -15.32
CA LEU A 733 -12.73 9.25 -16.62
C LEU A 733 -12.63 10.71 -17.10
N CYS A 734 -11.88 10.95 -18.18
CA CYS A 734 -11.52 12.30 -18.62
C CYS A 734 -12.12 12.68 -19.99
N ARG A 735 -12.21 13.98 -20.28
CA ARG A 735 -12.58 14.49 -21.62
C ARG A 735 -11.47 14.23 -22.66
N GLN A 736 -10.21 14.36 -22.26
CA GLN A 736 -9.01 13.95 -23.01
C GLN A 736 -8.24 12.91 -22.19
N LEU A 737 -7.59 11.96 -22.84
CA LEU A 737 -7.10 10.75 -22.17
C LEU A 737 -5.78 10.97 -21.40
N LEU A 738 -5.88 11.24 -20.09
CA LEU A 738 -4.76 11.19 -19.15
C LEU A 738 -4.78 9.89 -18.34
N LEU A 739 -4.36 8.78 -18.96
CA LEU A 739 -4.16 7.53 -18.22
C LEU A 739 -3.03 7.70 -17.19
N PRO A 740 -3.22 7.30 -15.91
CA PRO A 740 -2.12 7.20 -14.96
C PRO A 740 -1.02 6.28 -15.50
N GLN A 741 0.25 6.58 -15.21
CA GLN A 741 1.37 5.79 -15.76
C GLN A 741 1.30 4.31 -15.36
N PHE A 742 0.69 3.98 -14.22
CA PHE A 742 0.46 2.58 -13.85
C PHE A 742 -0.56 1.88 -14.76
N VAL A 743 -1.53 2.60 -15.35
CA VAL A 743 -2.51 2.06 -16.31
C VAL A 743 -1.92 1.98 -17.70
N VAL A 744 -1.10 2.95 -18.11
CA VAL A 744 -0.27 2.83 -19.32
C VAL A 744 0.60 1.58 -19.20
N ARG A 745 1.35 1.44 -18.09
CA ARG A 745 2.09 0.22 -17.74
C ARG A 745 1.21 -1.02 -17.58
N LYS A 746 -0.08 -0.90 -17.27
CA LYS A 746 -1.03 -2.04 -17.16
C LYS A 746 -1.49 -2.50 -18.54
N ILE A 747 -1.72 -1.57 -19.47
CA ILE A 747 -2.05 -1.84 -20.88
C ILE A 747 -0.80 -2.40 -21.56
N GLU A 748 0.37 -1.79 -21.36
CA GLU A 748 1.66 -2.35 -21.77
C GLU A 748 1.90 -3.74 -21.15
N GLN A 749 1.53 -3.96 -19.88
CA GLN A 749 1.53 -5.30 -19.26
C GLN A 749 0.40 -6.23 -19.72
N LEU A 750 -0.65 -5.76 -20.39
CA LEU A 750 -1.74 -6.60 -20.89
C LEU A 750 -1.49 -6.99 -22.35
N CYS A 751 -1.00 -6.06 -23.16
CA CYS A 751 -0.31 -6.34 -24.41
C CYS A 751 0.90 -7.25 -24.18
N SER A 752 1.70 -7.03 -23.13
CA SER A 752 2.78 -7.97 -22.80
C SER A 752 2.25 -9.28 -22.24
N ARG A 753 1.18 -9.33 -21.43
CA ARG A 753 0.57 -10.63 -21.01
C ARG A 753 -0.08 -11.41 -22.16
N PHE A 754 -0.46 -10.74 -23.25
CA PHE A 754 -0.81 -11.38 -24.53
C PHE A 754 0.35 -12.24 -25.06
N PHE A 755 1.59 -11.84 -24.77
CA PHE A 755 2.84 -12.54 -25.13
C PHE A 755 3.56 -13.23 -23.93
N TRP A 756 3.19 -12.96 -22.67
CA TRP A 756 4.02 -13.24 -21.47
C TRP A 756 3.24 -13.53 -20.15
N LYS A 757 2.46 -14.62 -20.04
CA LYS A 757 2.59 -15.54 -18.88
C LYS A 757 1.84 -16.88 -19.02
N GLY A 758 2.55 -17.99 -18.80
CA GLY A 758 2.02 -19.35 -18.88
C GLY A 758 2.09 -20.10 -17.55
N ALA A 759 1.22 -21.10 -17.42
CA ALA A 759 1.29 -22.24 -16.52
C ALA A 759 0.27 -23.26 -17.05
N ASP A 760 0.75 -24.41 -17.54
CA ASP A 760 -0.04 -25.26 -18.43
C ASP A 760 -1.04 -26.20 -17.76
N LYS A 761 -2.09 -26.52 -18.56
CA LYS A 761 -2.85 -27.78 -18.67
C LYS A 761 -4.31 -27.62 -19.14
N SER A 762 -4.78 -26.42 -19.52
CA SER A 762 -6.14 -26.24 -20.07
C SER A 762 -6.32 -25.03 -21.02
N ALA A 763 -5.39 -24.80 -21.95
CA ALA A 763 -5.42 -23.62 -22.83
C ALA A 763 -4.90 -23.91 -24.25
N THR A 764 -5.55 -24.83 -24.97
CA THR A 764 -5.22 -25.22 -26.36
C THR A 764 -5.73 -24.18 -27.37
N GLY A 765 -5.24 -22.93 -27.29
CA GLY A 765 -5.63 -21.88 -28.24
C GLY A 765 -5.01 -20.51 -27.96
N VAL A 766 -4.58 -19.85 -29.04
CA VAL A 766 -4.04 -18.48 -29.04
C VAL A 766 -5.09 -17.49 -28.51
N ARG A 767 -4.71 -16.61 -27.59
CA ARG A 767 -5.66 -15.71 -26.89
C ARG A 767 -5.98 -14.39 -27.60
N VAL A 768 -5.85 -14.35 -28.93
CA VAL A 768 -6.53 -13.33 -29.75
C VAL A 768 -7.92 -13.85 -30.14
N TYR A 769 -8.76 -14.12 -29.15
CA TYR A 769 -10.12 -14.61 -29.40
C TYR A 769 -10.99 -13.45 -29.87
N TRP A 770 -11.09 -13.28 -31.19
CA TRP A 770 -11.96 -12.30 -31.85
C TRP A 770 -13.47 -12.60 -31.71
N GLY A 771 -13.84 -13.70 -31.07
CA GLY A 771 -15.22 -14.00 -30.69
C GLY A 771 -15.74 -13.18 -29.51
N GLU A 772 -17.02 -13.37 -29.19
CA GLU A 772 -17.94 -12.43 -28.54
C GLU A 772 -17.67 -12.08 -27.04
N GLY A 773 -16.48 -12.36 -26.51
CA GLY A 773 -16.22 -12.43 -25.07
C GLY A 773 -16.06 -11.10 -24.31
N SER A 774 -15.80 -9.97 -24.98
CA SER A 774 -15.62 -8.65 -24.32
C SER A 774 -16.46 -7.56 -24.97
N LEU A 775 -17.22 -6.83 -24.15
CA LEU A 775 -18.01 -5.66 -24.58
C LEU A 775 -17.14 -4.55 -25.17
N TRP A 776 -15.88 -4.39 -24.74
CA TRP A 776 -15.00 -3.38 -25.32
C TRP A 776 -14.59 -3.77 -26.75
N VAL A 777 -14.28 -5.04 -27.00
CA VAL A 777 -13.98 -5.54 -28.36
C VAL A 777 -15.23 -5.45 -29.24
N ALA A 778 -16.38 -5.90 -28.76
CA ALA A 778 -17.65 -5.77 -29.50
C ALA A 778 -18.00 -4.30 -29.82
N TRP A 779 -17.72 -3.36 -28.90
CA TRP A 779 -17.91 -1.94 -29.13
C TRP A 779 -16.93 -1.37 -30.17
N ILE A 780 -15.65 -1.73 -30.08
CA ILE A 780 -14.62 -1.35 -31.05
C ILE A 780 -14.99 -1.86 -32.44
N ASN A 781 -15.44 -3.12 -32.57
CA ASN A 781 -15.93 -3.67 -33.81
C ASN A 781 -17.15 -2.88 -34.32
N ALA A 782 -18.20 -2.71 -33.52
CA ALA A 782 -19.44 -2.07 -33.98
C ALA A 782 -19.35 -0.56 -34.30
N TYR A 783 -18.38 0.17 -33.72
CA TYR A 783 -18.32 1.64 -33.82
C TYR A 783 -17.01 2.21 -34.36
N VAL A 784 -15.87 1.51 -34.23
CA VAL A 784 -14.55 2.02 -34.62
C VAL A 784 -14.03 1.32 -35.87
N ILE A 785 -13.93 -0.01 -35.85
CA ILE A 785 -13.46 -0.82 -36.98
C ILE A 785 -14.57 -0.91 -38.04
N LYS A 786 -15.79 -1.23 -37.60
CA LYS A 786 -16.92 -1.58 -38.46
C LYS A 786 -16.51 -2.73 -39.38
N ASP A 787 -16.59 -2.50 -40.67
CA ASP A 787 -16.41 -3.48 -41.75
C ASP A 787 -15.00 -3.35 -42.40
N LYS A 788 -14.08 -2.60 -41.76
CA LYS A 788 -12.68 -2.45 -42.19
C LYS A 788 -11.80 -3.54 -41.59
N ASP A 789 -10.77 -3.96 -42.31
CA ASP A 789 -9.71 -4.79 -41.75
C ASP A 789 -8.77 -3.97 -40.84
N LEU A 790 -8.49 -4.50 -39.64
CA LEU A 790 -7.60 -3.93 -38.62
C LEU A 790 -6.17 -3.71 -39.15
N TRP A 791 -5.65 -4.63 -39.97
CA TRP A 791 -4.28 -4.54 -40.47
C TRP A 791 -4.10 -3.40 -41.48
N ASN A 792 -5.18 -3.03 -42.17
CA ASN A 792 -5.25 -1.95 -43.15
C ASN A 792 -5.94 -0.65 -42.64
N MET A 793 -6.28 -0.54 -41.35
CA MET A 793 -6.89 0.68 -40.78
C MET A 793 -5.87 1.76 -40.38
N ASP A 794 -5.95 2.95 -40.94
CA ASP A 794 -5.08 4.06 -40.51
C ASP A 794 -5.41 4.61 -39.11
N GLY A 795 -4.36 5.07 -38.42
CA GLY A 795 -4.48 5.83 -37.18
C GLY A 795 -4.92 7.27 -37.45
N GLY A 796 -5.58 7.92 -36.48
CA GLY A 796 -6.05 9.29 -36.68
C GLY A 796 -6.63 10.00 -35.44
N PRO A 797 -6.85 11.32 -35.49
CA PRO A 797 -7.29 12.13 -34.34
C PRO A 797 -8.74 11.84 -33.90
N SER A 798 -9.55 11.24 -34.77
CA SER A 798 -10.90 10.74 -34.44
C SER A 798 -10.86 9.55 -33.48
N LEU A 799 -9.91 8.64 -33.67
CA LEU A 799 -9.66 7.43 -32.88
C LEU A 799 -9.12 7.77 -31.48
N SER A 800 -9.21 6.86 -30.53
CA SER A 800 -8.64 7.08 -29.19
C SER A 800 -7.13 6.85 -29.20
N TRP A 801 -6.43 7.49 -28.25
CA TRP A 801 -5.00 7.29 -28.08
C TRP A 801 -4.66 5.81 -27.82
N SER A 802 -5.48 5.10 -27.02
CA SER A 802 -5.32 3.68 -26.74
C SER A 802 -5.40 2.84 -28.02
N PHE A 803 -6.42 3.09 -28.87
CA PHE A 803 -6.58 2.35 -30.12
C PHE A 803 -5.50 2.72 -31.15
N ASN A 804 -5.13 3.99 -31.27
CA ASN A 804 -3.99 4.43 -32.09
C ASN A 804 -2.67 3.80 -31.62
N ARG A 805 -2.48 3.58 -30.32
CA ARG A 805 -1.29 2.89 -29.78
C ARG A 805 -1.29 1.40 -30.12
N ILE A 806 -2.45 0.75 -30.15
CA ILE A 806 -2.61 -0.64 -30.62
C ILE A 806 -2.32 -0.74 -32.11
N LEU A 807 -2.88 0.14 -32.95
CA LEU A 807 -2.58 0.19 -34.39
C LEU A 807 -1.08 0.39 -34.64
N LYS A 808 -0.39 1.25 -33.86
CA LYS A 808 1.07 1.43 -33.94
C LYS A 808 1.90 0.23 -33.47
N LEU A 809 1.32 -0.73 -32.75
CA LEU A 809 1.98 -1.99 -32.35
C LEU A 809 1.72 -3.13 -33.35
N ARG A 810 0.81 -2.96 -34.31
CA ARG A 810 0.41 -4.03 -35.24
C ARG A 810 1.57 -4.55 -36.08
N THR A 811 2.46 -3.67 -36.55
CA THR A 811 3.61 -4.03 -37.38
C THR A 811 4.65 -4.85 -36.64
N THR A 812 4.79 -4.65 -35.33
CA THR A 812 5.63 -5.51 -34.46
C THR A 812 4.95 -6.83 -34.13
N ALA A 813 3.62 -6.84 -33.99
CA ALA A 813 2.85 -8.03 -33.64
C ALA A 813 2.60 -8.99 -34.83
N PHE A 814 2.47 -8.47 -36.05
CA PHE A 814 2.10 -9.23 -37.23
C PHE A 814 3.09 -10.38 -37.57
N PRO A 815 4.43 -10.21 -37.53
CA PRO A 815 5.37 -11.31 -37.75
C PRO A 815 5.25 -12.41 -36.68
N ILE A 816 5.09 -12.03 -35.41
CA ILE A 816 4.96 -12.95 -34.26
C ILE A 816 3.66 -13.78 -34.35
N LEU A 817 2.61 -13.21 -34.94
CA LEU A 817 1.34 -13.90 -35.17
C LEU A 817 1.36 -14.80 -36.42
N LEU A 818 2.36 -14.63 -37.30
CA LEU A 818 2.57 -15.45 -38.50
C LEU A 818 3.62 -16.55 -38.32
N SER A 819 4.57 -16.42 -37.39
CA SER A 819 5.60 -17.44 -37.12
C SER A 819 5.05 -18.75 -36.56
N GLY A 820 3.78 -18.78 -36.13
CA GLY A 820 3.15 -19.93 -35.48
C GLY A 820 3.58 -20.13 -34.03
N ALA A 821 4.39 -19.22 -33.48
CA ALA A 821 4.89 -19.25 -32.11
C ALA A 821 3.73 -19.35 -31.09
N SER A 822 3.59 -20.54 -30.52
CA SER A 822 2.44 -20.95 -29.71
C SER A 822 2.69 -20.75 -28.22
N THR A 823 3.95 -20.89 -27.81
CA THR A 823 4.40 -20.65 -26.45
C THR A 823 5.21 -19.39 -26.34
N ILE A 824 5.14 -18.83 -25.14
CA ILE A 824 5.90 -17.69 -24.63
C ILE A 824 7.42 -17.89 -24.81
N ARG A 825 7.90 -19.13 -24.87
CA ARG A 825 9.32 -19.43 -25.07
C ARG A 825 9.76 -19.28 -26.54
N GLU A 826 8.92 -19.66 -27.50
CA GLU A 826 9.18 -19.43 -28.94
C GLU A 826 9.31 -17.94 -29.22
N ILE A 827 8.28 -17.15 -28.83
CA ILE A 827 8.22 -15.69 -29.01
C ILE A 827 9.46 -14.98 -28.41
N TRP A 828 10.08 -15.56 -27.37
CA TRP A 828 11.28 -14.96 -26.75
C TRP A 828 12.51 -15.12 -27.62
N LEU A 829 12.67 -16.32 -28.18
CA LEU A 829 13.81 -16.71 -28.98
C LEU A 829 13.78 -16.06 -30.37
N GLU A 830 12.58 -15.67 -30.85
CA GLU A 830 12.38 -14.90 -32.08
C GLU A 830 12.70 -13.40 -31.92
N ILE A 831 12.39 -12.80 -30.76
CA ILE A 831 12.56 -11.35 -30.53
C ILE A 831 13.96 -11.01 -29.95
N HIS A 832 14.65 -11.97 -29.33
CA HIS A 832 15.89 -11.71 -28.57
C HIS A 832 17.18 -12.03 -29.34
N ASN A 833 17.86 -10.98 -29.82
CA ASN A 833 19.22 -11.07 -30.36
C ASN A 833 20.23 -11.53 -29.29
N LYS A 834 21.05 -12.53 -29.61
CA LYS A 834 22.07 -13.09 -28.71
C LYS A 834 23.40 -12.34 -28.81
N GLU A 835 23.98 -12.02 -27.66
CA GLU A 835 25.28 -11.37 -27.55
C GLU A 835 26.46 -12.35 -27.33
N ASN A 836 27.68 -11.80 -27.40
CA ASN A 836 28.92 -12.48 -27.05
C ASN A 836 29.01 -12.79 -25.54
N LYS A 837 29.58 -13.95 -25.19
CA LYS A 837 29.74 -14.37 -23.79
C LYS A 837 30.86 -13.62 -23.08
N VAL A 838 30.50 -12.89 -22.03
CA VAL A 838 31.43 -12.21 -21.11
C VAL A 838 32.42 -13.18 -20.42
N PRO A 839 33.71 -12.84 -20.27
CA PRO A 839 34.73 -13.76 -19.75
C PRO A 839 34.42 -14.32 -18.34
N TRP A 840 33.92 -13.46 -17.45
CA TRP A 840 33.61 -13.81 -16.06
C TRP A 840 32.41 -14.75 -15.88
N HIS A 841 31.64 -15.05 -16.94
CA HIS A 841 30.52 -15.98 -16.86
C HIS A 841 30.94 -17.32 -16.25
N SER A 842 32.10 -17.85 -16.63
CA SER A 842 32.59 -19.17 -16.17
C SER A 842 33.18 -19.18 -14.75
N LEU A 843 33.36 -18.00 -14.15
CA LEU A 843 33.80 -17.79 -12.77
C LEU A 843 32.59 -17.70 -11.81
N ILE A 844 31.52 -17.03 -12.24
CA ILE A 844 30.27 -16.85 -11.46
C ILE A 844 29.30 -18.03 -11.61
N TRP A 845 29.00 -18.43 -12.86
CA TRP A 845 27.92 -19.34 -13.22
C TRP A 845 28.47 -20.70 -13.62
N PHE A 846 28.91 -21.46 -12.62
CA PHE A 846 29.51 -22.80 -12.77
C PHE A 846 28.68 -23.89 -12.08
N PRO A 847 28.85 -25.18 -12.43
CA PRO A 847 28.16 -26.28 -11.74
C PRO A 847 28.49 -26.30 -10.24
N HIS A 848 27.48 -26.58 -9.41
CA HIS A 848 27.57 -26.53 -7.94
C HIS A 848 27.87 -25.15 -7.31
N HIS A 849 27.76 -24.03 -8.04
CA HIS A 849 27.81 -22.71 -7.42
C HIS A 849 26.74 -22.53 -6.31
N ILE A 850 26.94 -21.56 -5.42
CA ILE A 850 25.96 -21.17 -4.40
C ILE A 850 25.24 -19.91 -4.91
N PRO A 851 23.94 -19.96 -5.28
CA PRO A 851 23.27 -18.87 -5.99
C PRO A 851 23.37 -17.50 -5.30
N LYS A 852 23.28 -17.47 -3.96
CA LYS A 852 23.43 -16.24 -3.17
C LYS A 852 24.84 -15.64 -3.28
N HIS A 853 25.89 -16.48 -3.31
CA HIS A 853 27.28 -16.04 -3.38
C HIS A 853 27.62 -15.59 -4.80
N SER A 854 27.21 -16.37 -5.83
CA SER A 854 27.36 -15.99 -7.23
C SER A 854 26.67 -14.67 -7.55
N LEU A 855 25.45 -14.42 -7.06
CA LEU A 855 24.74 -13.15 -7.27
C LEU A 855 25.52 -11.95 -6.69
N ILE A 856 26.04 -12.08 -5.46
CA ILE A 856 26.81 -11.01 -4.81
C ILE A 856 28.17 -10.80 -5.46
N ALA A 857 28.90 -11.88 -5.80
CA ALA A 857 30.17 -11.81 -6.52
C ALA A 857 30.01 -11.21 -7.93
N TRP A 858 28.89 -11.51 -8.61
CA TRP A 858 28.55 -10.94 -9.90
C TRP A 858 28.21 -9.44 -9.80
N MET A 859 27.48 -9.02 -8.77
CA MET A 859 27.28 -7.60 -8.48
C MET A 859 28.60 -6.90 -8.11
N ALA A 860 29.53 -7.58 -7.43
CA ALA A 860 30.85 -7.03 -7.11
C ALA A 860 31.69 -6.78 -8.38
N ILE A 861 31.76 -7.74 -9.32
CA ILE A 861 32.48 -7.57 -10.60
C ILE A 861 32.03 -6.30 -11.32
N LEU A 862 30.72 -6.05 -11.39
CA LEU A 862 30.14 -4.95 -12.16
C LEU A 862 30.10 -3.58 -11.44
N ASP A 863 30.78 -3.42 -10.30
CA ASP A 863 30.67 -2.23 -9.42
C ASP A 863 29.21 -1.91 -9.03
N ARG A 864 28.40 -2.95 -8.80
CA ARG A 864 26.93 -2.88 -8.63
C ARG A 864 26.43 -3.04 -7.20
N LEU A 865 27.31 -3.16 -6.21
CA LEU A 865 26.96 -3.17 -4.78
C LEU A 865 26.82 -1.74 -4.20
N PRO A 866 26.04 -1.54 -3.11
CA PRO A 866 25.90 -0.24 -2.43
C PRO A 866 27.03 0.05 -1.42
N THR A 867 28.24 0.22 -1.92
CA THR A 867 29.40 0.76 -1.18
C THR A 867 29.28 2.29 -0.97
N ARG A 868 29.93 2.88 0.04
CA ARG A 868 29.67 4.30 0.40
C ARG A 868 30.13 5.28 -0.67
N ASP A 869 31.24 5.02 -1.33
CA ASP A 869 31.68 5.80 -2.50
C ASP A 869 30.57 5.90 -3.55
N ARG A 870 29.82 4.81 -3.76
CA ARG A 870 28.75 4.70 -4.74
C ARG A 870 27.44 5.28 -4.22
N LEU A 871 27.15 5.16 -2.93
CA LEU A 871 26.07 5.88 -2.25
C LEU A 871 26.25 7.41 -2.38
N ILE A 872 27.48 7.90 -2.19
CA ILE A 872 27.88 9.30 -2.42
C ILE A 872 27.74 9.66 -3.91
N ARG A 873 28.24 8.85 -4.85
CA ARG A 873 28.02 9.05 -6.31
C ARG A 873 26.53 9.14 -6.68
N ILE A 874 25.63 8.41 -5.98
CA ILE A 874 24.17 8.51 -6.18
C ILE A 874 23.46 9.53 -5.27
N GLY A 875 24.20 10.38 -4.55
CA GLY A 875 23.66 11.53 -3.81
C GLY A 875 23.14 11.23 -2.41
N ILE A 876 23.53 10.12 -1.80
CA ILE A 876 23.18 9.77 -0.42
C ILE A 876 24.36 10.16 0.48
N ASN A 877 24.15 11.16 1.34
CA ASN A 877 25.18 11.65 2.24
C ASN A 877 25.45 10.64 3.36
N THR A 878 26.70 10.21 3.52
CA THR A 878 27.14 9.26 4.55
C THR A 878 28.51 9.64 5.06
N ASN A 879 28.73 9.63 6.39
CA ASN A 879 30.06 9.84 6.96
C ASN A 879 31.07 8.87 6.32
N GLY A 880 32.17 9.38 5.75
CA GLY A 880 33.00 8.62 4.80
C GLY A 880 33.73 7.39 5.37
N ILE A 881 33.86 7.29 6.69
CA ILE A 881 34.75 6.35 7.39
C ILE A 881 34.25 4.89 7.29
N PHE A 882 35.06 4.00 6.69
CA PHE A 882 34.73 2.59 6.45
C PHE A 882 34.87 1.68 7.68
N VAL A 883 33.80 0.95 8.03
CA VAL A 883 33.65 0.21 9.30
C VAL A 883 34.49 -1.09 9.41
N LEU A 884 35.33 -1.41 8.43
CA LEU A 884 36.24 -2.55 8.50
C LEU A 884 37.67 -2.18 8.95
N CYS A 885 38.15 -0.95 8.67
CA CYS A 885 39.45 -0.47 9.14
C CYS A 885 39.48 0.98 9.67
N ASN A 886 38.39 1.76 9.54
CA ASN A 886 38.27 3.17 9.95
C ASN A 886 39.20 4.20 9.25
N GLU A 887 39.99 3.81 8.23
CA GLU A 887 41.03 4.68 7.65
C GLU A 887 40.61 5.38 6.34
N MET A 888 39.81 4.74 5.48
CA MET A 888 39.51 5.24 4.13
C MET A 888 38.01 5.18 3.77
N ILE A 889 37.65 5.71 2.61
CA ILE A 889 36.29 5.68 2.05
C ILE A 889 35.99 4.29 1.49
N GLU A 890 34.81 3.75 1.84
CA GLU A 890 34.37 2.43 1.39
C GLU A 890 34.05 2.41 -0.11
N SER A 891 34.91 1.78 -0.91
CA SER A 891 34.69 1.46 -2.33
C SER A 891 34.70 -0.05 -2.61
N ARG A 892 34.29 -0.48 -3.82
CA ARG A 892 34.43 -1.88 -4.29
C ARG A 892 35.86 -2.39 -4.09
N ASN A 893 36.83 -1.62 -4.57
CA ASN A 893 38.24 -1.99 -4.49
C ASN A 893 38.68 -2.05 -3.02
N HIS A 894 38.33 -1.05 -2.21
CA HIS A 894 38.76 -1.05 -0.81
C HIS A 894 38.15 -2.23 -0.03
N LEU A 895 36.86 -2.50 -0.18
CA LEU A 895 36.15 -3.57 0.52
C LEU A 895 36.64 -4.99 0.17
N PHE A 896 37.02 -5.24 -1.10
CA PHE A 896 37.38 -6.59 -1.56
C PHE A 896 38.84 -6.76 -1.98
N PHE A 897 39.66 -5.70 -1.93
CA PHE A 897 41.06 -5.74 -2.37
C PHE A 897 42.03 -4.97 -1.47
N ASP A 898 41.77 -3.69 -1.16
CA ASP A 898 42.78 -2.83 -0.49
C ASP A 898 42.71 -2.88 1.04
N CYS A 899 41.56 -3.23 1.63
CA CYS A 899 41.40 -3.30 3.08
C CYS A 899 42.30 -4.37 3.72
N SER A 900 42.93 -4.05 4.85
CA SER A 900 43.77 -4.96 5.65
C SER A 900 43.09 -6.31 5.92
N THR A 901 41.83 -6.31 6.36
CA THR A 901 41.04 -7.53 6.61
C THR A 901 40.83 -8.36 5.33
N ALA A 902 40.51 -7.71 4.21
CA ALA A 902 40.34 -8.40 2.93
C ALA A 902 41.67 -8.98 2.42
N SER A 903 42.78 -8.25 2.59
CA SER A 903 44.12 -8.67 2.16
C SER A 903 44.63 -9.87 2.97
N VAL A 904 44.47 -9.85 4.30
CA VAL A 904 44.81 -11.00 5.18
C VAL A 904 43.97 -12.22 4.82
N LEU A 905 42.65 -12.06 4.64
CA LEU A 905 41.76 -13.16 4.33
C LEU A 905 42.04 -13.77 2.93
N ARG A 906 42.34 -12.92 1.94
CA ARG A 906 42.83 -13.33 0.61
C ARG A 906 44.15 -14.09 0.71
N GLY A 907 45.11 -13.59 1.49
CA GLY A 907 46.40 -14.27 1.72
C GLY A 907 46.22 -15.67 2.31
N LYS A 908 45.39 -15.81 3.36
CA LYS A 908 45.05 -17.11 3.95
C LYS A 908 44.39 -18.06 2.92
N ILE A 909 43.44 -17.58 2.11
CA ILE A 909 42.77 -18.39 1.08
C ILE A 909 43.73 -18.83 -0.05
N LEU A 910 44.65 -17.96 -0.48
CA LEU A 910 45.67 -18.32 -1.47
C LEU A 910 46.64 -19.37 -0.90
N LEU A 911 47.06 -19.23 0.36
CA LEU A 911 47.91 -20.19 1.07
C LEU A 911 47.24 -21.56 1.22
N LEU A 912 45.94 -21.63 1.55
CA LEU A 912 45.16 -22.88 1.60
C LEU A 912 45.14 -23.63 0.25
N ASN A 913 45.36 -22.93 -0.87
CA ASN A 913 45.46 -23.51 -2.21
C ASN A 913 46.91 -23.63 -2.72
N ARG A 914 47.92 -23.36 -1.86
CA ARG A 914 49.36 -23.33 -2.19
C ARG A 914 49.74 -22.36 -3.33
N LEU A 915 48.97 -21.27 -3.48
CA LEU A 915 49.22 -20.23 -4.49
C LEU A 915 49.98 -19.05 -3.87
N ASN A 916 51.22 -18.82 -4.29
CA ASN A 916 51.95 -17.59 -3.97
C ASN A 916 51.84 -16.60 -5.14
N LYS A 917 50.80 -15.74 -5.11
CA LYS A 917 50.51 -14.76 -6.17
C LYS A 917 50.01 -13.45 -5.56
N THR A 918 50.73 -12.37 -5.83
CA THR A 918 50.30 -10.99 -5.62
C THR A 918 49.59 -10.43 -6.85
N PHE A 919 48.72 -9.44 -6.65
CA PHE A 919 47.94 -8.76 -7.68
C PHE A 919 48.17 -7.25 -7.56
N SER A 920 48.09 -6.51 -8.66
CA SER A 920 48.21 -5.04 -8.64
C SER A 920 46.88 -4.32 -8.41
N SER A 921 45.76 -4.97 -8.74
CA SER A 921 44.41 -4.38 -8.62
C SER A 921 43.33 -5.45 -8.57
N TRP A 922 42.10 -5.05 -8.20
CA TRP A 922 40.92 -5.90 -8.28
C TRP A 922 40.69 -6.46 -9.70
N ASP A 923 40.83 -5.62 -10.73
CA ASP A 923 40.53 -6.03 -12.11
C ASP A 923 41.65 -6.90 -12.71
N ASP A 924 42.91 -6.76 -12.27
CA ASP A 924 43.99 -7.75 -12.49
C ASP A 924 43.62 -9.10 -11.85
N MET A 925 43.19 -9.11 -10.58
CA MET A 925 42.76 -10.34 -9.90
C MET A 925 41.56 -11.01 -10.58
N VAL A 926 40.55 -10.25 -11.03
CA VAL A 926 39.41 -10.80 -11.80
C VAL A 926 39.88 -11.35 -13.15
N THR A 927 40.77 -10.65 -13.85
CA THR A 927 41.29 -11.07 -15.16
C THR A 927 42.14 -12.34 -15.04
N TRP A 928 43.01 -12.43 -14.03
CA TRP A 928 43.81 -13.62 -13.73
C TRP A 928 42.93 -14.81 -13.34
N THR A 929 41.98 -14.64 -12.41
CA THR A 929 41.09 -15.74 -11.98
C THR A 929 40.23 -16.27 -13.13
N CYS A 930 39.69 -15.39 -13.99
CA CYS A 930 38.98 -15.78 -15.21
C CYS A 930 39.88 -16.54 -16.21
N ASN A 931 41.18 -16.22 -16.25
CA ASN A 931 42.11 -16.85 -17.16
C ASN A 931 42.70 -18.18 -16.66
N THR A 932 42.99 -18.29 -15.38
CA THR A 932 43.65 -19.45 -14.76
C THR A 932 42.65 -20.53 -14.33
N TRP A 933 41.46 -20.17 -13.83
CA TRP A 933 40.49 -21.14 -13.29
C TRP A 933 39.53 -21.69 -14.36
N LYS A 934 40.06 -22.06 -15.52
CA LYS A 934 39.29 -22.69 -16.61
C LYS A 934 39.01 -24.18 -16.28
N GLY A 935 38.03 -24.77 -16.96
CA GLY A 935 37.67 -26.19 -16.79
C GLY A 935 36.76 -26.53 -15.59
N LYS A 936 36.66 -27.84 -15.29
CA LYS A 936 35.75 -28.46 -14.30
C LYS A 936 36.48 -29.25 -13.18
N SER A 937 37.79 -29.06 -12.99
CA SER A 937 38.57 -29.82 -12.00
C SER A 937 38.13 -29.53 -10.56
N LEU A 938 38.44 -30.44 -9.63
CA LEU A 938 38.09 -30.26 -8.21
C LEU A 938 38.71 -28.99 -7.63
N ILE A 939 40.02 -28.77 -7.88
CA ILE A 939 40.73 -27.54 -7.49
C ILE A 939 40.10 -26.27 -8.09
N SER A 940 39.71 -26.28 -9.38
CA SER A 940 39.01 -25.14 -10.01
C SER A 940 37.63 -24.90 -9.39
N THR A 941 36.94 -25.96 -8.97
CA THR A 941 35.64 -25.87 -8.28
C THR A 941 35.81 -25.29 -6.87
N ILE A 942 36.80 -25.75 -6.10
CA ILE A 942 37.15 -25.23 -4.77
C ILE A 942 37.52 -23.75 -4.86
N LEU A 943 38.40 -23.36 -5.77
CA LEU A 943 38.85 -21.98 -5.96
C LEU A 943 37.68 -21.03 -6.27
N LYS A 944 36.77 -21.42 -7.18
CA LYS A 944 35.58 -20.62 -7.51
C LYS A 944 34.59 -20.51 -6.35
N LEU A 945 34.37 -21.59 -5.60
CA LEU A 945 33.53 -21.57 -4.40
C LEU A 945 34.12 -20.68 -3.32
N ALA A 946 35.40 -20.84 -3.00
CA ALA A 946 36.12 -20.05 -2.02
C ALA A 946 36.15 -18.55 -2.37
N TRP A 947 36.34 -18.22 -3.66
CA TRP A 947 36.34 -16.83 -4.14
C TRP A 947 34.95 -16.18 -4.05
N CYS A 948 33.90 -16.87 -4.49
CA CYS A 948 32.53 -16.36 -4.35
C CYS A 948 32.11 -16.25 -2.87
N ALA A 949 32.52 -17.21 -2.03
CA ALA A 949 32.27 -17.19 -0.59
C ALA A 949 33.06 -16.07 0.13
N ASN A 950 34.29 -15.77 -0.28
CA ASN A 950 35.09 -14.67 0.26
C ASN A 950 34.41 -13.32 0.05
N ILE A 951 33.97 -13.03 -1.18
CA ILE A 951 33.23 -11.79 -1.50
C ILE A 951 31.92 -11.73 -0.70
N TYR A 952 31.19 -12.85 -0.61
CA TYR A 952 29.97 -12.91 0.19
C TYR A 952 30.21 -12.67 1.69
N VAL A 953 31.24 -13.27 2.29
CA VAL A 953 31.54 -13.18 3.72
C VAL A 953 32.07 -11.78 4.09
N LEU A 954 32.90 -11.16 3.25
CA LEU A 954 33.32 -9.76 3.44
C LEU A 954 32.12 -8.80 3.34
N TRP A 955 31.21 -9.03 2.38
CA TRP A 955 29.97 -8.27 2.26
C TRP A 955 29.03 -8.46 3.46
N GLU A 956 28.89 -9.69 3.97
CA GLU A 956 28.09 -9.97 5.17
C GLU A 956 28.70 -9.30 6.41
N GLU A 957 30.02 -9.39 6.60
CA GLU A 957 30.72 -8.83 7.76
C GLU A 957 30.64 -7.30 7.80
N ARG A 958 30.84 -6.62 6.67
CA ARG A 958 30.62 -5.17 6.53
C ARG A 958 29.22 -4.78 7.02
N ASN A 959 28.20 -5.54 6.63
CA ASN A 959 26.82 -5.27 7.02
C ASN A 959 26.54 -5.67 8.48
N ARG A 960 27.18 -6.72 9.01
CA ARG A 960 27.09 -7.12 10.43
C ARG A 960 27.60 -6.01 11.34
N ARG A 961 28.76 -5.41 11.03
CA ARG A 961 29.32 -4.29 11.78
C ARG A 961 28.42 -3.05 11.74
N ILE A 962 27.90 -2.70 10.56
CA ILE A 962 27.01 -1.52 10.37
C ILE A 962 25.66 -1.67 11.08
N PHE A 963 24.99 -2.82 10.95
CA PHE A 963 23.60 -2.98 11.40
C PHE A 963 23.43 -3.70 12.75
N LYS A 964 24.50 -4.31 13.28
CA LYS A 964 24.47 -5.01 14.58
C LYS A 964 25.57 -4.57 15.57
N GLY A 965 26.56 -3.78 15.14
CA GLY A 965 27.69 -3.36 15.99
C GLY A 965 28.70 -4.47 16.32
N CYS A 966 28.47 -5.71 15.89
CA CYS A 966 29.36 -6.84 16.15
C CYS A 966 30.39 -7.04 15.02
N SER A 967 31.63 -7.37 15.39
CA SER A 967 32.72 -7.75 14.48
C SER A 967 33.16 -9.20 14.69
N ARG A 968 33.76 -9.79 13.65
CA ARG A 968 34.53 -11.05 13.68
C ARG A 968 35.99 -10.83 13.31
N THR A 969 36.84 -11.71 13.81
CA THR A 969 38.26 -11.87 13.45
C THR A 969 38.44 -12.46 12.06
N ALA A 970 39.65 -12.33 11.49
CA ALA A 970 39.96 -12.89 10.17
C ALA A 970 39.85 -14.43 10.13
N ASP A 971 40.04 -15.11 11.26
CA ASP A 971 40.02 -16.58 11.36
C ASP A 971 38.59 -17.13 11.50
N GLU A 972 37.71 -16.46 12.24
CA GLU A 972 36.28 -16.76 12.22
C GLU A 972 35.68 -16.57 10.82
N LEU A 973 36.11 -15.52 10.10
CA LEU A 973 35.70 -15.29 8.70
C LEU A 973 36.24 -16.38 7.77
N LEU A 974 37.47 -16.86 7.98
CA LEU A 974 38.04 -17.97 7.22
C LEU A 974 37.31 -19.29 7.46
N ASN A 975 36.96 -19.59 8.72
CA ASN A 975 36.22 -20.80 9.08
C ASN A 975 34.81 -20.79 8.46
N ASN A 976 34.09 -19.65 8.49
CA ASN A 976 32.82 -19.50 7.76
C ASN A 976 32.96 -19.80 6.25
N ILE A 977 34.07 -19.40 5.62
CA ILE A 977 34.35 -19.69 4.20
C ILE A 977 34.63 -21.19 3.99
N ARG A 978 35.38 -21.82 4.90
CA ARG A 978 35.66 -23.26 4.90
C ARG A 978 34.36 -24.07 5.02
N ASP A 979 33.48 -23.72 5.96
CA ASP A 979 32.17 -24.37 6.13
C ASP A 979 31.33 -24.32 4.85
N PHE A 980 31.22 -23.15 4.21
CA PHE A 980 30.47 -23.02 2.95
C PHE A 980 31.07 -23.85 1.79
N VAL A 981 32.39 -24.02 1.75
CA VAL A 981 33.07 -24.86 0.75
C VAL A 981 32.88 -26.35 1.08
N GLY A 982 33.11 -26.74 2.33
CA GLY A 982 33.00 -28.12 2.82
C GLY A 982 31.59 -28.69 2.71
N ILE A 983 30.57 -27.97 3.20
CA ILE A 983 29.15 -28.35 3.10
C ILE A 983 28.72 -28.48 1.63
N LYS A 984 29.27 -27.66 0.73
CA LYS A 984 28.91 -27.71 -0.69
C LYS A 984 29.58 -28.86 -1.46
N LEU A 985 30.67 -29.42 -0.91
CA LEU A 985 31.44 -30.50 -1.52
C LEU A 985 31.24 -31.88 -0.86
N SER A 986 30.73 -31.94 0.38
CA SER A 986 30.42 -33.20 1.08
C SER A 986 29.35 -34.03 0.37
N GLY A 987 28.42 -33.39 -0.33
CA GLY A 987 27.42 -34.05 -1.20
C GLY A 987 27.95 -34.56 -2.53
N LYS A 988 29.22 -34.97 -2.62
CA LYS A 988 29.88 -35.42 -3.86
C LYS A 988 30.68 -36.70 -3.60
N ASN A 989 30.44 -37.75 -4.37
CA ASN A 989 31.20 -39.01 -4.30
C ASN A 989 32.61 -38.83 -4.89
N ILE A 990 33.58 -38.39 -4.07
CA ILE A 990 34.97 -38.11 -4.52
C ILE A 990 35.84 -39.38 -4.46
N ASN A 991 35.39 -40.45 -5.13
CA ASN A 991 35.87 -41.82 -4.90
C ASN A 991 37.25 -42.16 -5.53
N ARG A 992 37.91 -41.17 -6.16
CA ARG A 992 39.36 -41.18 -6.42
C ARG A 992 39.92 -39.78 -6.18
N LEU A 993 40.98 -39.70 -5.37
CA LEU A 993 41.70 -38.48 -5.00
C LEU A 993 43.19 -38.74 -5.15
N ASP A 994 43.80 -38.20 -6.19
CA ASP A 994 45.27 -38.18 -6.33
C ASP A 994 45.90 -37.39 -5.17
N TYR A 995 47.18 -37.62 -4.86
CA TYR A 995 47.86 -37.04 -3.69
C TYR A 995 47.68 -35.51 -3.55
N VAL A 996 47.69 -34.77 -4.67
CA VAL A 996 47.44 -33.32 -4.71
C VAL A 996 46.01 -32.98 -4.26
N ASN A 997 45.01 -33.68 -4.80
CA ASN A 997 43.60 -33.48 -4.47
C ASN A 997 43.28 -33.93 -3.03
N SER A 998 43.91 -35.01 -2.54
CA SER A 998 43.82 -35.45 -1.15
C SER A 998 44.29 -34.37 -0.17
N ASN A 999 45.46 -33.77 -0.42
CA ASN A 999 45.99 -32.68 0.39
C ASN A 999 45.09 -31.43 0.37
N LEU A 1000 44.49 -31.08 -0.78
CA LEU A 1000 43.53 -29.98 -0.88
C LEU A 1000 42.27 -30.23 -0.05
N CYS A 1001 41.73 -31.45 -0.03
CA CYS A 1001 40.60 -31.79 0.85
C CYS A 1001 40.96 -31.66 2.33
N THR A 1002 42.18 -32.00 2.73
CA THR A 1002 42.67 -31.80 4.11
C THR A 1002 42.82 -30.32 4.46
N SER A 1003 43.45 -29.50 3.61
CA SER A 1003 43.59 -28.04 3.84
C SER A 1003 42.25 -27.30 3.99
N TRP A 1004 41.22 -27.80 3.31
CA TRP A 1004 39.85 -27.29 3.35
C TRP A 1004 38.93 -28.03 4.34
N GLU A 1005 39.50 -28.90 5.21
CA GLU A 1005 38.81 -29.61 6.29
C GLU A 1005 37.56 -30.41 5.83
N ILE A 1006 37.59 -30.90 4.58
CA ILE A 1006 36.48 -31.62 3.96
C ILE A 1006 36.43 -33.05 4.53
N ARG A 1007 35.51 -33.27 5.48
CA ARG A 1007 35.28 -34.57 6.14
C ARG A 1007 35.06 -35.68 5.10
N ARG A 1008 35.84 -36.77 5.18
CA ARG A 1008 35.63 -37.99 4.40
C ARG A 1008 34.49 -38.80 4.99
N VAL A 1009 33.57 -39.28 4.16
CA VAL A 1009 32.60 -40.31 4.55
C VAL A 1009 33.25 -41.68 4.34
N SER A 1010 33.97 -42.17 5.35
CA SER A 1010 34.65 -43.46 5.31
C SER A 1010 33.89 -44.52 6.12
N GLY A 1011 33.16 -45.39 5.43
CA GLY A 1011 32.77 -46.72 5.91
C GLY A 1011 31.78 -46.78 7.09
N LEU A 1012 30.49 -46.80 6.77
CA LEU A 1012 29.51 -47.62 7.50
C LEU A 1012 28.81 -48.56 6.51
N ASN A 1013 28.40 -49.73 7.02
CA ASN A 1013 28.16 -50.93 6.21
C ASN A 1013 26.79 -50.96 5.50
N PRO A 1014 26.60 -51.84 4.48
CA PRO A 1014 25.54 -51.69 3.50
C PRO A 1014 24.15 -52.09 3.99
N GLY A 1015 23.35 -51.07 4.33
CA GLY A 1015 21.90 -51.14 4.39
C GLY A 1015 21.32 -49.78 3.97
N PHE A 1016 20.30 -49.77 3.11
CA PHE A 1016 19.68 -48.58 2.50
C PHE A 1016 20.59 -47.72 1.59
N ALA A 1017 20.87 -48.20 0.37
CA ALA A 1017 21.48 -47.40 -0.69
C ALA A 1017 21.10 -47.81 -2.12
N ASP A 1018 19.81 -47.80 -2.47
CA ASP A 1018 19.32 -47.23 -3.75
C ASP A 1018 17.80 -47.34 -3.89
N HIS A 1019 17.07 -46.24 -3.64
CA HIS A 1019 15.71 -46.06 -4.15
C HIS A 1019 15.37 -44.59 -4.44
N GLU A 1020 16.30 -43.85 -5.07
CA GLU A 1020 15.94 -42.62 -5.79
C GLU A 1020 16.84 -42.34 -7.01
N ARG A 1021 16.97 -43.33 -7.90
CA ARG A 1021 17.43 -43.10 -9.27
C ARG A 1021 16.25 -42.76 -10.17
N ILE A 1022 16.24 -41.54 -10.74
CA ILE A 1022 15.35 -41.19 -11.86
C ILE A 1022 16.19 -40.46 -12.93
N GLU A 1023 16.77 -41.22 -13.85
CA GLU A 1023 17.05 -40.76 -15.21
C GLU A 1023 16.55 -41.80 -16.23
N HIS A 1024 16.28 -41.35 -17.44
CA HIS A 1024 15.54 -42.08 -18.47
C HIS A 1024 16.38 -43.08 -19.27
N ASN A 1025 15.71 -44.08 -19.85
CA ASN A 1025 16.16 -44.74 -21.07
C ASN A 1025 15.13 -44.54 -22.19
N SER A 1026 15.48 -43.70 -23.18
CA SER A 1026 15.65 -44.00 -24.62
C SER A 1026 14.64 -44.89 -25.40
N PRO A 1027 14.68 -44.94 -26.76
CA PRO A 1027 15.58 -44.24 -27.70
C PRO A 1027 14.89 -43.59 -28.95
N LEU A 1028 15.65 -42.77 -29.72
CA LEU A 1028 15.93 -42.93 -31.18
C LEU A 1028 16.16 -41.61 -31.96
N ARG A 1029 17.27 -41.58 -32.73
CA ARG A 1029 17.50 -40.88 -34.03
C ARG A 1029 17.44 -39.33 -34.09
N SER A 1030 18.04 -38.64 -35.09
CA SER A 1030 19.37 -38.74 -35.74
C SER A 1030 19.51 -37.66 -36.84
N LEU A 1031 20.67 -36.99 -36.96
CA LEU A 1031 21.07 -36.10 -38.09
C LEU A 1031 20.23 -34.79 -38.23
N GLY A 1032 20.69 -33.69 -38.82
CA GLY A 1032 22.04 -33.33 -39.30
C GLY A 1032 22.10 -31.92 -39.95
N GLN A 1033 23.33 -31.45 -40.26
CA GLN A 1033 23.70 -30.46 -41.30
C GLN A 1033 23.21 -28.98 -41.25
N HIS A 1034 24.18 -28.10 -40.89
CA HIS A 1034 24.69 -26.87 -41.57
C HIS A 1034 24.51 -26.74 -43.11
N PRO A 1035 24.88 -25.60 -43.80
CA PRO A 1035 25.28 -24.22 -43.38
C PRO A 1035 24.80 -23.02 -44.28
N ASN A 1036 25.29 -21.79 -43.99
CA ASN A 1036 25.55 -20.63 -44.92
C ASN A 1036 24.35 -19.95 -45.66
N ALA A 1037 24.40 -18.73 -46.22
CA ALA A 1037 25.33 -17.56 -46.27
C ALA A 1037 24.46 -16.25 -46.38
N ARG A 1038 24.84 -15.03 -45.92
CA ARG A 1038 25.77 -14.02 -46.51
C ARG A 1038 25.46 -13.67 -47.99
N GLN A 1039 25.52 -12.41 -48.48
CA GLN A 1039 26.05 -11.13 -47.94
C GLN A 1039 25.56 -9.89 -48.74
N MET A 1040 25.87 -8.66 -48.27
CA MET A 1040 26.13 -7.41 -49.05
C MET A 1040 24.94 -6.66 -49.72
N ASP A 1041 24.96 -5.35 -50.09
CA ASP A 1041 25.71 -4.08 -49.79
C ASP A 1041 25.03 -2.94 -50.66
N LEU A 1042 25.35 -1.63 -50.83
CA LEU A 1042 26.15 -0.47 -50.30
C LEU A 1042 25.62 0.80 -51.06
N ASP A 1043 25.97 2.10 -50.92
CA ASP A 1043 26.70 3.00 -49.98
C ASP A 1043 26.11 4.44 -50.17
N GLY A 1044 26.57 5.45 -49.43
CA GLY A 1044 26.42 6.89 -49.73
C GLY A 1044 26.07 7.73 -48.48
N TRP A 1045 26.98 8.51 -47.86
CA TRP A 1045 27.67 9.76 -48.31
C TRP A 1045 26.72 10.99 -48.47
N SER A 1046 27.05 12.24 -48.08
CA SER A 1046 28.11 12.83 -47.20
C SER A 1046 27.96 14.39 -47.11
N VAL A 1047 28.31 15.05 -45.98
CA VAL A 1047 28.75 16.50 -45.86
C VAL A 1047 27.66 17.59 -46.12
N MET A 1048 27.53 18.81 -45.51
CA MET A 1048 28.13 19.58 -44.37
C MET A 1048 27.01 20.48 -43.69
N GLN A 1049 27.06 21.71 -43.13
CA GLN A 1049 28.04 22.82 -42.89
C GLN A 1049 27.59 23.80 -41.72
N THR A 1050 28.28 24.95 -41.59
CA THR A 1050 28.18 26.17 -40.71
C THR A 1050 26.84 26.97 -40.72
N GLU A 1051 26.35 27.80 -39.75
CA GLU A 1051 26.87 28.72 -38.65
C GLU A 1051 27.19 30.17 -39.12
N GLU A 1052 26.91 31.35 -38.50
CA GLU A 1052 26.20 31.93 -37.28
C GLU A 1052 24.94 32.79 -37.73
N ASN A 1053 24.02 33.49 -36.99
CA ASN A 1053 23.74 33.97 -35.60
C ASN A 1053 23.92 35.51 -35.33
N LYS A 1054 23.21 36.08 -34.32
CA LYS A 1054 23.25 37.48 -33.76
C LYS A 1054 22.58 38.61 -34.61
N HIS A 1055 22.00 39.74 -34.12
CA HIS A 1055 21.49 40.19 -32.78
C HIS A 1055 20.65 41.52 -32.83
N LEU A 1056 19.80 41.76 -31.80
CA LEU A 1056 19.40 43.06 -31.13
C LEU A 1056 18.32 44.06 -31.68
N LEU A 1057 17.31 44.32 -30.80
CA LEU A 1057 16.76 45.63 -30.30
C LEU A 1057 15.65 46.50 -30.98
N ARG A 1058 14.69 46.93 -30.12
CA ARG A 1058 14.00 48.28 -29.94
C ARG A 1058 12.47 48.50 -30.18
N VAL A 1059 11.74 48.65 -29.05
CA VAL A 1059 10.88 49.79 -28.58
C VAL A 1059 9.68 50.34 -29.43
N ALA A 1060 8.46 50.02 -28.95
CA ALA A 1060 7.21 50.79 -28.69
C ALA A 1060 6.81 52.14 -29.37
N SER A 1061 5.49 52.33 -29.62
CA SER A 1061 4.66 53.57 -29.45
C SER A 1061 3.22 53.42 -30.06
N ILE A 1062 2.30 54.41 -30.01
CA ILE A 1062 1.45 54.86 -28.87
C ILE A 1062 0.25 55.76 -29.33
N GLN A 1063 -0.89 55.76 -28.59
CA GLN A 1063 -2.00 56.78 -28.53
C GLN A 1063 -2.93 57.09 -29.75
N ASP A 1064 -4.16 57.66 -29.61
CA ASP A 1064 -5.05 57.93 -28.42
C ASP A 1064 -6.52 57.44 -28.65
N ALA A 1065 -7.69 58.15 -28.68
CA ALA A 1065 -8.08 59.57 -28.52
C ALA A 1065 -9.57 59.79 -28.04
N LEU A 1066 -9.76 60.62 -26.99
CA LEU A 1066 -10.70 61.79 -26.82
C LEU A 1066 -12.19 61.77 -27.28
N VAL A 1067 -13.19 62.43 -26.64
CA VAL A 1067 -13.43 62.91 -25.24
C VAL A 1067 -14.91 63.39 -25.08
N GLY A 1068 -15.46 63.49 -23.85
CA GLY A 1068 -16.74 64.22 -23.58
C GLY A 1068 -17.33 64.05 -22.16
N TRP A 1069 -17.50 65.14 -21.39
CA TRP A 1069 -17.91 65.25 -19.95
C TRP A 1069 -18.62 66.63 -19.73
N PRO A 1070 -19.13 67.09 -18.54
CA PRO A 1070 -19.04 66.56 -17.15
C PRO A 1070 -20.37 66.59 -16.30
N GLY A 1071 -20.29 66.28 -14.99
CA GLY A 1071 -21.06 66.99 -13.93
C GLY A 1071 -22.20 66.23 -13.18
N LEU A 1072 -22.37 66.23 -11.84
CA LEU A 1072 -21.57 66.37 -10.58
C LEU A 1072 -22.59 66.32 -9.38
N PRO A 1073 -22.23 66.13 -8.09
CA PRO A 1073 -21.09 65.46 -7.45
C PRO A 1073 -21.50 64.35 -6.44
N GLY A 1074 -20.56 63.47 -6.03
CA GLY A 1074 -20.78 62.59 -4.86
C GLY A 1074 -19.74 61.47 -4.67
N VAL A 1075 -18.89 61.59 -3.63
CA VAL A 1075 -17.92 60.61 -3.06
C VAL A 1075 -17.71 59.31 -3.88
N PRO A 1076 -16.63 59.21 -4.69
CA PRO A 1076 -16.53 58.17 -5.71
C PRO A 1076 -16.10 56.80 -5.17
N THR A 1077 -16.91 55.78 -5.43
CA THR A 1077 -16.41 54.40 -5.52
C THR A 1077 -15.49 54.29 -6.73
N THR A 1078 -14.18 54.17 -6.51
CA THR A 1078 -13.21 54.07 -7.62
C THR A 1078 -13.48 52.80 -8.43
N PRO A 1079 -13.74 52.89 -9.74
CA PRO A 1079 -14.17 51.74 -10.53
C PRO A 1079 -13.08 50.67 -10.54
N ILE A 1080 -13.50 49.43 -10.41
CA ILE A 1080 -12.65 48.28 -10.72
C ILE A 1080 -12.62 48.19 -12.25
N VAL A 1081 -11.44 48.37 -12.81
CA VAL A 1081 -11.21 48.41 -14.26
C VAL A 1081 -10.31 47.25 -14.67
N LYS A 1082 -10.67 46.64 -15.81
CA LYS A 1082 -9.96 45.53 -16.41
C LYS A 1082 -8.95 46.06 -17.42
N ARG A 1083 -7.68 45.67 -17.29
CA ARG A 1083 -6.57 46.11 -18.14
C ARG A 1083 -5.80 44.87 -18.63
N VAL A 1084 -5.41 44.88 -19.91
CA VAL A 1084 -4.67 43.79 -20.56
C VAL A 1084 -3.36 44.35 -21.11
N VAL A 1085 -2.24 43.69 -20.82
CA VAL A 1085 -0.93 43.92 -21.42
C VAL A 1085 -0.51 42.68 -22.21
N ARG A 1086 0.03 42.89 -23.40
CA ARG A 1086 0.61 41.84 -24.25
C ARG A 1086 2.11 41.75 -23.98
N LEU A 1087 2.58 40.56 -23.61
CA LEU A 1087 3.99 40.20 -23.47
C LEU A 1087 4.36 39.24 -24.60
N ASP A 1088 5.41 39.57 -25.33
CA ASP A 1088 5.91 38.76 -26.43
C ASP A 1088 6.82 37.67 -25.86
N VAL A 1089 6.51 36.41 -26.14
CA VAL A 1089 7.28 35.27 -25.61
C VAL A 1089 8.45 34.99 -26.56
N PRO A 1090 9.71 35.04 -26.10
CA PRO A 1090 10.83 34.63 -26.93
C PRO A 1090 10.73 33.13 -27.23
N VAL A 1091 10.56 32.80 -28.52
CA VAL A 1091 10.58 31.42 -29.01
C VAL A 1091 12.01 30.88 -28.89
N ASP A 1092 12.15 29.60 -28.52
CA ASP A 1092 13.47 28.97 -28.40
C ASP A 1092 14.14 28.89 -29.79
N LYS A 1093 15.46 29.16 -29.85
CA LYS A 1093 16.30 28.99 -31.06
C LYS A 1093 16.27 27.57 -31.63
N TYR A 1094 15.84 26.57 -30.85
CA TYR A 1094 15.59 25.22 -31.36
C TYR A 1094 14.24 25.12 -32.11
N GLU A 1095 13.19 25.78 -31.63
CA GLU A 1095 11.86 25.78 -32.24
C GLU A 1095 11.81 26.66 -33.49
N GLU A 1096 12.53 27.80 -33.54
CA GLU A 1096 12.70 28.58 -34.77
C GLU A 1096 13.22 27.75 -35.96
N LYS A 1097 14.01 26.70 -35.71
CA LYS A 1097 14.54 25.78 -36.75
C LYS A 1097 13.52 24.71 -37.19
N LEU A 1098 12.33 24.70 -36.61
CA LEU A 1098 11.20 23.84 -36.98
C LEU A 1098 10.10 24.61 -37.72
N LYS A 1099 10.15 25.95 -37.71
CA LYS A 1099 9.31 26.85 -38.52
C LYS A 1099 9.32 26.43 -40.00
N ASP A 1100 8.20 26.63 -40.68
CA ASP A 1100 7.94 26.19 -42.07
C ASP A 1100 8.06 24.68 -42.39
N LYS A 1101 8.22 23.79 -41.40
CA LYS A 1101 8.11 22.34 -41.59
C LYS A 1101 6.67 21.85 -41.37
N PRO A 1102 6.18 20.87 -42.15
CA PRO A 1102 4.83 20.34 -42.00
C PRO A 1102 4.62 19.73 -40.60
N GLY A 1103 3.55 20.15 -39.92
CA GLY A 1103 3.25 19.87 -38.51
C GLY A 1103 3.73 20.95 -37.52
N TYR A 1104 4.47 21.96 -37.98
CA TYR A 1104 4.99 23.07 -37.17
C TYR A 1104 4.51 24.45 -37.64
N GLU A 1105 3.42 24.49 -38.42
CA GLU A 1105 2.82 25.72 -38.97
C GLU A 1105 2.39 26.71 -37.86
N HIS A 1106 2.11 26.20 -36.67
CA HIS A 1106 1.80 26.98 -35.47
C HIS A 1106 2.98 27.82 -34.94
N LEU A 1107 4.21 27.56 -35.39
CA LEU A 1107 5.37 28.39 -35.08
C LEU A 1107 5.49 29.60 -36.02
N ASN A 1108 4.65 29.70 -37.06
CA ASN A 1108 4.61 30.85 -37.96
C ASN A 1108 3.82 32.02 -37.33
N GLU A 1109 2.89 31.74 -36.41
CA GLU A 1109 2.28 32.75 -35.53
C GLU A 1109 3.24 33.05 -34.35
N PRO A 1110 3.58 34.34 -34.09
CA PRO A 1110 4.38 34.69 -32.91
C PRO A 1110 3.61 34.42 -31.62
N LEU A 1111 4.31 33.92 -30.59
CA LEU A 1111 3.68 33.51 -29.34
C LEU A 1111 3.62 34.68 -28.35
N HIS A 1112 2.42 34.95 -27.80
CA HIS A 1112 2.20 36.07 -26.88
C HIS A 1112 1.41 35.64 -25.64
N LEU A 1113 1.80 36.17 -24.48
CA LEU A 1113 1.02 36.12 -23.25
C LEU A 1113 0.18 37.39 -23.14
N LEU A 1114 -1.11 37.23 -22.83
CA LEU A 1114 -1.99 38.33 -22.44
C LEU A 1114 -2.12 38.32 -20.92
N VAL A 1115 -1.49 39.29 -20.27
CA VAL A 1115 -1.58 39.50 -18.81
C VAL A 1115 -2.73 40.45 -18.55
N GLU A 1116 -3.77 39.93 -17.92
CA GLU A 1116 -4.97 40.68 -17.58
C GLU A 1116 -5.12 40.83 -16.07
N ALA A 1117 -5.40 42.05 -15.60
CA ALA A 1117 -5.69 42.32 -14.19
C ALA A 1117 -6.88 43.27 -14.04
N GLU A 1118 -7.59 43.11 -12.92
CA GLU A 1118 -8.87 43.76 -12.65
C GLU A 1118 -8.87 44.27 -11.20
N PHE A 1119 -8.55 45.55 -11.03
CA PHE A 1119 -8.39 46.22 -9.73
C PHE A 1119 -8.95 47.65 -9.81
N HIS A 1120 -9.06 48.34 -8.67
CA HIS A 1120 -9.35 49.78 -8.65
C HIS A 1120 -8.35 50.54 -9.53
N GLU A 1121 -8.85 51.48 -10.32
CA GLU A 1121 -8.08 52.24 -11.32
C GLU A 1121 -6.79 52.86 -10.78
N ASN A 1122 -6.82 53.35 -9.54
CA ASN A 1122 -5.69 53.94 -8.80
C ASN A 1122 -4.49 53.00 -8.60
N VAL A 1123 -4.67 51.68 -8.76
CA VAL A 1123 -3.67 50.65 -8.39
C VAL A 1123 -3.48 49.58 -9.47
N VAL A 1124 -4.39 49.45 -10.43
CA VAL A 1124 -4.37 48.38 -11.45
C VAL A 1124 -3.08 48.39 -12.28
N ASN A 1125 -2.61 49.56 -12.71
CA ASN A 1125 -1.41 49.70 -13.53
C ASN A 1125 -0.16 49.26 -12.73
N SER A 1126 0.06 49.82 -11.53
CA SER A 1126 1.20 49.44 -10.67
C SER A 1126 1.23 47.94 -10.32
N ARG A 1127 0.07 47.28 -10.25
CA ARG A 1127 -0.02 45.82 -10.06
C ARG A 1127 0.29 45.04 -11.35
N LEU A 1128 -0.11 45.54 -12.51
CA LEU A 1128 0.27 45.00 -13.82
C LEU A 1128 1.76 45.16 -14.07
N ASP A 1129 2.33 46.36 -13.89
CA ASP A 1129 3.75 46.65 -14.13
C ASP A 1129 4.66 45.74 -13.30
N HIS A 1130 4.29 45.50 -12.03
CA HIS A 1130 5.00 44.55 -11.17
C HIS A 1130 4.83 43.09 -11.63
N ALA A 1131 3.64 42.68 -12.07
CA ALA A 1131 3.41 41.35 -12.61
C ALA A 1131 4.16 41.11 -13.94
N VAL A 1132 4.20 42.12 -14.81
CA VAL A 1132 4.97 42.16 -16.06
C VAL A 1132 6.46 42.03 -15.74
N GLY A 1133 7.00 42.83 -14.83
CA GLY A 1133 8.41 42.75 -14.42
C GLY A 1133 8.79 41.40 -13.77
N ILE A 1134 7.86 40.70 -13.12
CA ILE A 1134 8.07 39.31 -12.67
C ILE A 1134 8.11 38.35 -13.87
N LEU A 1135 7.14 38.46 -14.79
CA LEU A 1135 7.04 37.59 -15.96
C LEU A 1135 8.21 37.77 -16.93
N GLU A 1136 8.68 38.99 -17.19
CA GLU A 1136 9.89 39.27 -17.98
C GLU A 1136 11.15 38.68 -17.36
N ASN A 1137 11.22 38.57 -16.02
CA ASN A 1137 12.33 37.87 -15.36
C ASN A 1137 12.20 36.35 -15.43
N LEU A 1138 10.98 35.80 -15.46
CA LEU A 1138 10.72 34.37 -15.64
C LEU A 1138 10.84 33.90 -17.11
N LEU A 1139 10.69 34.81 -18.07
CA LEU A 1139 10.86 34.56 -19.52
C LEU A 1139 12.32 34.69 -19.98
N LYS A 1140 13.27 35.01 -19.09
CA LYS A 1140 14.71 34.92 -19.37
C LYS A 1140 15.12 33.44 -19.36
N PRO A 1141 15.66 32.89 -20.46
CA PRO A 1141 16.15 31.51 -20.47
C PRO A 1141 17.27 31.34 -19.44
N MET A 1142 17.07 30.47 -18.45
CA MET A 1142 18.10 30.09 -17.49
C MET A 1142 18.90 28.91 -18.05
N ASP A 1143 20.21 28.90 -17.83
CA ASP A 1143 21.08 27.80 -18.26
C ASP A 1143 20.77 26.53 -17.46
N GLU A 1144 20.18 25.52 -18.12
CA GLU A 1144 19.77 24.25 -17.49
C GLU A 1144 20.91 23.49 -16.80
N SER A 1145 22.17 23.82 -17.09
CA SER A 1145 23.32 23.20 -16.43
C SER A 1145 23.42 23.54 -14.93
N LEU A 1146 22.89 24.69 -14.49
CA LEU A 1146 23.16 25.25 -13.15
C LEU A 1146 22.10 24.99 -12.07
N ASP A 1147 20.90 24.49 -12.41
CA ASP A 1147 19.85 24.19 -11.39
C ASP A 1147 20.09 22.84 -10.70
N ASP A 1148 21.04 22.81 -9.77
CA ASP A 1148 21.30 21.64 -8.91
C ASP A 1148 20.17 21.37 -7.89
N TYR A 1149 19.38 22.38 -7.55
CA TYR A 1149 18.27 22.23 -6.60
C TYR A 1149 17.16 21.35 -7.18
N GLN A 1150 16.81 21.53 -8.46
CA GLN A 1150 15.85 20.68 -9.16
C GLN A 1150 16.37 19.26 -9.37
N LYS A 1151 17.69 19.08 -9.60
CA LYS A 1151 18.35 17.75 -9.64
C LYS A 1151 18.25 17.05 -8.27
N GLN A 1152 18.45 17.77 -7.17
CA GLN A 1152 18.31 17.23 -5.81
C GLN A 1152 16.86 16.87 -5.47
N GLN A 1153 15.89 17.76 -5.73
CA GLN A 1153 14.46 17.47 -5.50
C GLN A 1153 13.99 16.24 -6.30
N LEU A 1154 14.45 16.07 -7.54
CA LEU A 1154 14.19 14.87 -8.35
C LEU A 1154 14.75 13.58 -7.71
N ARG A 1155 15.92 13.64 -7.08
CA ARG A 1155 16.53 12.52 -6.33
C ARG A 1155 15.73 12.17 -5.08
N GLU A 1156 15.38 13.16 -4.28
CA GLU A 1156 14.65 12.96 -3.02
C GLU A 1156 13.21 12.44 -3.26
N LEU A 1157 12.53 12.96 -4.29
CA LEU A 1157 11.26 12.40 -4.76
C LEU A 1157 11.40 10.95 -5.25
N ALA A 1158 12.52 10.58 -5.88
CA ALA A 1158 12.76 9.20 -6.30
C ALA A 1158 13.03 8.25 -5.11
N LEU A 1159 13.60 8.78 -4.01
CA LEU A 1159 13.87 8.06 -2.76
C LEU A 1159 12.56 7.83 -1.96
N LEU A 1160 11.83 8.91 -1.66
CA LEU A 1160 10.60 8.90 -0.85
C LEU A 1160 9.48 8.03 -1.46
N ASN A 1161 9.44 7.91 -2.78
CA ASN A 1161 8.46 7.08 -3.49
C ASN A 1161 8.86 5.58 -3.58
N GLY A 1162 10.00 5.17 -3.03
CA GLY A 1162 10.52 3.79 -3.16
C GLY A 1162 10.83 3.41 -4.61
N THR A 1163 11.14 4.40 -5.46
CA THR A 1163 11.25 4.25 -6.93
C THR A 1163 12.67 4.00 -7.43
N LEU A 1164 13.69 4.16 -6.59
CA LEU A 1164 15.02 3.63 -6.89
C LEU A 1164 14.97 2.09 -6.87
N ARG A 1165 15.31 1.45 -8.00
CA ARG A 1165 15.58 0.00 -8.06
C ARG A 1165 17.02 -0.23 -8.46
N GLU A 1166 17.76 -0.96 -7.64
CA GLU A 1166 19.02 -1.57 -8.07
C GLU A 1166 18.75 -2.67 -9.11
N GLU A 1167 19.58 -2.73 -10.14
CA GLU A 1167 19.39 -3.59 -11.30
C GLU A 1167 19.94 -5.02 -11.10
N SER A 1168 19.05 -6.01 -11.14
CA SER A 1168 19.37 -7.45 -11.14
C SER A 1168 19.08 -8.13 -12.50
N THR A 1169 19.57 -7.49 -13.56
CA THR A 1169 20.14 -8.06 -14.81
C THR A 1169 19.87 -9.52 -15.21
N SER A 1170 19.56 -9.68 -16.50
CA SER A 1170 20.47 -10.40 -17.40
C SER A 1170 20.77 -9.58 -18.66
N VAL A 1171 21.96 -8.95 -18.67
CA VAL A 1171 22.81 -8.46 -19.81
C VAL A 1171 22.33 -8.86 -21.22
N LEU A 1172 22.25 -7.97 -22.24
CA LEU A 1172 22.32 -6.47 -22.32
C LEU A 1172 21.50 -6.03 -23.59
N PRO A 1173 21.82 -5.08 -24.53
CA PRO A 1173 22.85 -4.02 -24.67
C PRO A 1173 22.27 -2.59 -24.75
N PHE A 1174 22.81 -1.72 -25.63
CA PHE A 1174 22.64 -0.26 -25.62
C PHE A 1174 22.40 0.39 -27.00
N SER A 1175 21.57 1.43 -27.02
CA SER A 1175 22.02 2.79 -27.41
C SER A 1175 21.18 3.84 -26.64
N SER A 1176 21.54 5.12 -26.74
CA SER A 1176 21.08 6.19 -25.84
C SER A 1176 19.91 7.03 -26.37
N THR A 1177 19.00 7.46 -25.48
CA THR A 1177 18.37 8.81 -25.35
C THR A 1177 17.05 8.77 -24.54
N GLY A 1178 16.66 9.92 -23.97
CA GLY A 1178 15.25 10.21 -23.61
C GLY A 1178 14.76 9.81 -22.21
N MET A 1179 15.03 10.63 -21.19
CA MET A 1179 14.36 10.54 -19.88
C MET A 1179 12.84 10.78 -20.00
N LYS A 1180 12.00 9.88 -19.47
CA LYS A 1180 10.56 10.13 -19.26
C LYS A 1180 10.12 9.74 -17.85
N ARG A 1181 9.70 10.76 -17.07
CA ARG A 1181 9.14 10.66 -15.71
C ARG A 1181 7.99 9.63 -15.66
N ALA A 1182 7.94 8.81 -14.60
CA ALA A 1182 6.91 7.79 -14.42
C ALA A 1182 6.32 7.79 -12.99
N LYS A 1183 5.01 7.99 -12.88
CA LYS A 1183 4.29 8.29 -11.62
C LYS A 1183 4.15 7.09 -10.66
N THR A 1184 4.14 7.37 -9.36
CA THR A 1184 3.50 6.56 -8.31
C THR A 1184 1.97 6.67 -8.34
N GLY A 1185 1.25 6.00 -7.43
CA GLY A 1185 -0.21 5.98 -7.42
C GLY A 1185 -0.85 5.97 -6.03
N ARG A 1186 -1.72 6.95 -5.80
CA ARG A 1186 -2.86 6.98 -4.87
C ARG A 1186 -4.06 7.57 -5.63
#